data_AF-A0A2E0R4X3-F1
#
_entry.id   AF-A0A2E0R4X3-F1
#
_cell.length_a   1.000
_cell.length_b   1.000
_cell.length_c   1.000
_cell.angle_alpha   90.00
_cell.angle_beta   90.00
_cell.angle_gamma   90.00
#
_symmetry.space_group_name_H-M   'P 1'
#
loop_
_entity.id
_entity.type
_entity.pdbx_description
1 polymer ?
#
loop_
_entity_poly.entity_id
_entity_poly.type
_entity_poly.pdbx_seq_one_letter_code
_entity_poly.pdbx_strand_id
1 'polypeptide(L)'
;MRKIISSIIISAFTLGSYGLSPAPQTVYVGYGTWGSPYYSFYSDSNGNNPINLAEYEFYHGTQYTFTKILGTQHPFFISDIPDFDGSYHMGYLSTNIVVTHPGTVSRISGITLNTGSLTFNMNAGYTNNLYYYCTRSGHASMVKVFNTSPPHVSQNQLIITEISPADDLVEVTYFDNKSAILPRDFYFVVDGLSSSFIPEGTIFTAGESKTFSVNLSNSGSIWLYSTQNGANNATYEPMMCGLAYGTTQPTGDIHSTNAYEKLLWKDPEAFAYFSGASNSLRLVAFDATNPDFWLESSSDLNSFYDEQVVSDLHPDILIGDVKIGLNLVTDGVNHPIGIVDPNDDSGRLFVLQQTGEILSVDSDYNLNTNPILDISDELVSLFSFPGYDERGLLGFAFHPNYLGNNKFYYYASYPVGGSPDYSFPVGYDGGENVVIDHHSVVIEETYVDNNLNGVFDQGDSVTNRRELIRFEQPLSENFPVIGSNHNGGNLSFDSNGYLLIAVGDGGDANDTGNGHGVIGTGADPSNIWGSILRIDPDGTNSINGAYGIPADNPFINEIDKLDEIYAYGFRNPWNPSADPVSGIIYSTDSGQNNVQEINRVEWGKFHGWRAKEGSYLFDTLSGNNGTINNPINLENEVLPIAEYDHDQGYANIIGGHVYRGTAIPELQGAYICGDYGAFFGWSGTLLYYQLDGTIKELYIGASNRDLNCDVRAISKDASGELYLSGNGGTNHFIYKIVPLVDLSLEEISDQMHVTIIGDEGSTLSLIEMNSLDSDASSSTNVLNSGGGIIRSINTSGFFKGIAE
;
A
#
# COMPACT_ATOMS: atom_id res chain seq x y z
N MET A 1 18.90 -3.47 -7.62
CA MET A 1 18.50 -2.32 -8.46
C MET A 1 18.10 -2.73 -9.88
N ARG A 2 18.98 -3.18 -10.78
CA ARG A 2 18.58 -3.55 -12.16
C ARG A 2 17.50 -4.65 -12.24
N LYS A 3 17.61 -5.70 -11.41
CA LYS A 3 16.58 -6.74 -11.19
C LYS A 3 15.27 -6.24 -10.57
N ILE A 4 15.28 -5.06 -9.93
CA ILE A 4 14.14 -4.50 -9.20
C ILE A 4 13.23 -3.71 -10.15
N ILE A 5 13.84 -2.94 -11.07
CA ILE A 5 13.13 -2.30 -12.19
C ILE A 5 12.51 -3.38 -13.12
N SER A 6 13.14 -4.56 -13.25
CA SER A 6 12.65 -5.70 -14.07
C SER A 6 11.26 -6.20 -13.73
N SER A 7 10.81 -6.01 -12.49
CA SER A 7 9.60 -6.69 -12.01
C SER A 7 8.53 -5.77 -11.45
N ILE A 8 8.83 -4.45 -11.38
CA ILE A 8 7.84 -3.35 -11.28
C ILE A 8 6.98 -3.22 -12.55
N ILE A 9 7.45 -3.78 -13.67
CA ILE A 9 7.00 -3.36 -15.00
C ILE A 9 6.27 -4.48 -15.77
N ILE A 10 6.24 -5.69 -15.19
CA ILE A 10 5.57 -6.87 -15.77
C ILE A 10 4.05 -6.68 -15.85
N SER A 11 3.47 -5.78 -15.04
CA SER A 11 2.04 -5.47 -15.01
C SER A 11 1.58 -4.44 -16.07
N ALA A 12 2.48 -3.61 -16.64
CA ALA A 12 2.09 -2.44 -17.43
C ALA A 12 2.05 -2.65 -18.97
N PHE A 13 2.60 -3.76 -19.49
CA PHE A 13 2.78 -3.93 -20.94
C PHE A 13 2.15 -5.21 -21.51
N THR A 14 0.83 -5.21 -21.67
CA THR A 14 0.10 -6.23 -22.47
C THR A 14 -0.57 -5.62 -23.69
N LEU A 15 0.12 -4.82 -24.50
CA LEU A 15 -0.42 -4.41 -25.80
C LEU A 15 0.60 -4.50 -26.94
N GLY A 16 0.36 -5.51 -27.79
CA GLY A 16 0.54 -5.41 -29.23
C GLY A 16 1.87 -5.90 -29.81
N SER A 17 1.92 -7.16 -30.24
CA SER A 17 2.29 -7.52 -31.63
C SER A 17 2.34 -9.04 -31.84
N TYR A 18 2.27 -9.42 -33.12
CA TYR A 18 2.00 -10.74 -33.68
C TYR A 18 3.01 -11.84 -33.26
N GLY A 19 2.78 -12.41 -32.07
CA GLY A 19 3.26 -13.71 -31.61
C GLY A 19 2.11 -14.42 -30.88
N LEU A 20 2.20 -15.74 -30.72
CA LEU A 20 1.22 -16.48 -29.93
C LEU A 20 1.29 -16.00 -28.47
N SER A 21 0.15 -15.79 -27.81
CA SER A 21 0.12 -15.38 -26.40
C SER A 21 0.52 -16.55 -25.48
N PRO A 22 1.12 -16.29 -24.30
CA PRO A 22 1.27 -17.31 -23.26
C PRO A 22 -0.06 -18.03 -22.98
N ALA A 23 -0.09 -19.36 -23.09
CA ALA A 23 -1.28 -20.14 -22.74
C ALA A 23 -1.64 -19.94 -21.25
N PRO A 24 -2.94 -19.81 -20.90
CA PRO A 24 -3.38 -19.80 -19.51
C PRO A 24 -2.91 -21.07 -18.78
N GLN A 25 -2.47 -20.94 -17.53
CA GLN A 25 -2.07 -22.11 -16.73
C GLN A 25 -3.25 -23.06 -16.48
N THR A 26 -4.47 -22.53 -16.42
CA THR A 26 -5.70 -23.32 -16.34
C THR A 26 -6.56 -23.07 -17.57
N VAL A 27 -6.90 -24.13 -18.30
CA VAL A 27 -7.78 -24.09 -19.47
C VAL A 27 -9.04 -24.90 -19.18
N TYR A 28 -10.20 -24.27 -19.33
CA TYR A 28 -11.47 -24.93 -19.12
C TYR A 28 -12.01 -25.52 -20.43
N VAL A 29 -12.36 -26.81 -20.40
CA VAL A 29 -12.84 -27.56 -21.56
C VAL A 29 -14.36 -27.65 -21.50
N GLY A 30 -15.02 -26.98 -22.45
CA GLY A 30 -16.48 -26.98 -22.59
C GLY A 30 -17.00 -28.04 -23.57
N TYR A 31 -18.15 -27.76 -24.19
CA TYR A 31 -18.83 -28.71 -25.08
C TYR A 31 -18.00 -29.04 -26.33
N GLY A 32 -18.01 -30.31 -26.70
CA GLY A 32 -17.50 -30.78 -27.99
C GLY A 32 -18.63 -31.17 -28.93
N THR A 33 -18.60 -30.68 -30.18
CA THR A 33 -19.57 -31.02 -31.22
C THR A 33 -19.04 -32.09 -32.17
N TRP A 34 -19.96 -32.82 -32.84
CA TRP A 34 -19.62 -33.82 -33.87
C TRP A 34 -19.06 -33.21 -35.18
N GLY A 35 -18.97 -31.88 -35.26
CA GLY A 35 -18.29 -31.12 -36.31
C GLY A 35 -17.31 -30.10 -35.72
N SER A 36 -16.34 -29.65 -36.52
CA SER A 36 -15.29 -28.70 -36.13
C SER A 36 -15.87 -27.34 -35.66
N PRO A 37 -15.33 -26.70 -34.60
CA PRO A 37 -14.25 -27.17 -33.72
C PRO A 37 -14.75 -28.17 -32.66
N TYR A 38 -13.99 -29.26 -32.46
CA TYR A 38 -14.43 -30.43 -31.68
C TYR A 38 -14.48 -30.21 -30.16
N TYR A 39 -13.90 -29.11 -29.65
CA TYR A 39 -14.03 -28.64 -28.27
C TYR A 39 -14.00 -27.12 -28.26
N SER A 40 -14.80 -26.52 -27.38
CA SER A 40 -14.62 -25.12 -26.99
C SER A 40 -13.73 -25.06 -25.74
N PHE A 41 -12.80 -24.12 -25.74
CA PHE A 41 -11.91 -23.85 -24.60
C PHE A 41 -12.25 -22.49 -24.03
N TYR A 42 -12.05 -22.34 -22.73
CA TYR A 42 -12.36 -21.11 -22.00
C TYR A 42 -11.26 -20.80 -20.99
N SER A 43 -11.08 -19.54 -20.66
CA SER A 43 -10.20 -19.10 -19.57
C SER A 43 -10.88 -19.12 -18.20
N ASP A 44 -12.20 -19.31 -18.14
CA ASP A 44 -13.00 -19.35 -16.91
C ASP A 44 -13.81 -20.64 -16.76
N SER A 45 -14.14 -20.99 -15.50
CA SER A 45 -14.84 -22.21 -15.13
C SER A 45 -16.32 -22.25 -15.50
N ASN A 46 -16.93 -21.08 -15.75
CA ASN A 46 -18.33 -20.95 -16.15
C ASN A 46 -18.54 -21.10 -17.66
N GLY A 47 -17.46 -21.00 -18.45
CA GLY A 47 -17.50 -21.08 -19.90
C GLY A 47 -17.98 -19.80 -20.58
N ASN A 48 -17.74 -18.64 -19.97
CA ASN A 48 -18.17 -17.34 -20.48
C ASN A 48 -17.14 -16.69 -21.43
N ASN A 49 -15.85 -17.03 -21.28
CA ASN A 49 -14.73 -16.41 -21.97
C ASN A 49 -14.04 -17.42 -22.91
N PRO A 50 -14.54 -17.59 -24.15
CA PRO A 50 -13.99 -18.57 -25.09
C PRO A 50 -12.58 -18.17 -25.55
N ILE A 51 -11.67 -19.14 -25.62
CA ILE A 51 -10.29 -18.97 -26.09
C ILE A 51 -9.98 -19.92 -27.26
N ASN A 52 -9.16 -19.45 -28.21
CA ASN A 52 -8.66 -20.25 -29.31
C ASN A 52 -7.22 -20.69 -29.02
N LEU A 53 -7.02 -21.95 -28.61
CA LEU A 53 -5.71 -22.48 -28.23
C LEU A 53 -4.62 -22.39 -29.31
N ALA A 54 -4.97 -22.10 -30.56
CA ALA A 54 -3.99 -21.89 -31.63
C ALA A 54 -3.43 -20.47 -31.71
N GLU A 55 -3.97 -19.56 -30.91
CA GLU A 55 -3.43 -18.22 -30.68
C GLU A 55 -2.50 -18.21 -29.45
N TYR A 56 -2.30 -19.37 -28.81
CA TYR A 56 -1.49 -19.51 -27.61
C TYR A 56 -0.29 -20.43 -27.80
N GLU A 57 0.74 -20.21 -26.98
CA GLU A 57 1.97 -20.99 -26.90
C GLU A 57 2.15 -21.58 -25.50
N PHE A 58 2.54 -22.85 -25.46
CA PHE A 58 2.70 -23.66 -24.26
C PHE A 58 4.20 -23.81 -23.97
N TYR A 59 4.67 -23.27 -22.85
CA TYR A 59 6.10 -23.18 -22.57
C TYR A 59 6.66 -24.41 -21.87
N HIS A 60 7.88 -24.79 -22.26
CA HIS A 60 8.66 -25.77 -21.52
C HIS A 60 8.94 -25.27 -20.08
N GLY A 61 8.97 -26.19 -19.13
CA GLY A 61 9.15 -25.91 -17.70
C GLY A 61 7.91 -25.40 -16.96
N THR A 62 6.76 -25.28 -17.65
CA THR A 62 5.51 -24.77 -17.05
C THR A 62 4.51 -25.91 -16.81
N GLN A 63 3.73 -25.79 -15.72
CA GLN A 63 2.62 -26.68 -15.39
C GLN A 63 1.33 -26.14 -16.00
N TYR A 64 0.56 -27.00 -16.65
CA TYR A 64 -0.73 -26.66 -17.24
C TYR A 64 -1.81 -27.61 -16.73
N THR A 65 -2.99 -27.06 -16.45
CA THR A 65 -4.16 -27.80 -15.98
C THR A 65 -5.31 -27.61 -16.95
N PHE A 66 -5.85 -28.72 -17.46
CA PHE A 66 -7.11 -28.73 -18.20
C PHE A 66 -8.22 -29.19 -17.26
N THR A 67 -9.31 -28.44 -17.18
CA THR A 67 -10.44 -28.75 -16.29
C THR A 67 -11.74 -28.78 -17.08
N LYS A 68 -12.56 -29.83 -16.91
CA LYS A 68 -13.87 -29.89 -17.56
C LYS A 68 -14.92 -29.05 -16.84
N ILE A 69 -15.72 -28.34 -17.63
CA ILE A 69 -16.91 -27.59 -17.15
C ILE A 69 -18.04 -28.57 -16.83
N LEU A 70 -18.77 -28.30 -15.74
CA LEU A 70 -19.90 -29.11 -15.27
C LEU A 70 -20.97 -29.29 -16.36
N GLY A 71 -21.36 -30.54 -16.64
CA GLY A 71 -22.37 -30.88 -17.64
C GLY A 71 -21.81 -31.32 -19.01
N THR A 72 -20.49 -31.31 -19.19
CA THR A 72 -19.83 -31.77 -20.42
C THR A 72 -19.56 -33.29 -20.40
N GLN A 73 -20.32 -34.07 -21.19
CA GLN A 73 -20.19 -35.54 -21.20
C GLN A 73 -19.12 -36.07 -22.16
N HIS A 74 -18.53 -35.23 -23.01
CA HIS A 74 -17.62 -35.66 -24.07
C HIS A 74 -16.17 -35.82 -23.57
N PRO A 75 -15.54 -37.00 -23.61
CA PRO A 75 -14.18 -37.23 -23.09
C PRO A 75 -13.10 -36.40 -23.81
N PHE A 76 -12.19 -35.75 -23.08
CA PHE A 76 -11.07 -34.97 -23.63
C PHE A 76 -9.74 -35.65 -23.34
N PHE A 77 -8.85 -35.83 -24.32
CA PHE A 77 -7.57 -36.52 -24.14
C PHE A 77 -6.40 -35.76 -24.75
N ILE A 78 -5.20 -35.96 -24.22
CA ILE A 78 -3.94 -35.43 -24.75
C ILE A 78 -2.87 -36.52 -24.92
N SER A 79 -2.01 -36.39 -25.92
CA SER A 79 -0.92 -37.33 -26.21
C SER A 79 0.21 -36.65 -27.00
N ASP A 80 1.45 -37.11 -26.81
CA ASP A 80 2.63 -36.74 -27.60
C ASP A 80 3.36 -37.95 -28.24
N ILE A 81 2.93 -39.17 -27.94
CA ILE A 81 3.42 -40.41 -28.56
C ILE A 81 2.27 -41.09 -29.31
N PRO A 82 2.40 -41.38 -30.62
CA PRO A 82 1.37 -42.09 -31.37
C PRO A 82 1.21 -43.56 -30.91
N ASP A 83 0.02 -44.13 -31.11
CA ASP A 83 -0.28 -45.55 -30.94
C ASP A 83 0.39 -46.41 -32.04
N PHE A 84 0.28 -47.74 -31.94
CA PHE A 84 0.96 -48.71 -32.82
C PHE A 84 0.66 -48.56 -34.32
N ASP A 85 -0.48 -47.95 -34.69
CA ASP A 85 -0.87 -47.69 -36.08
C ASP A 85 -0.37 -46.32 -36.61
N GLY A 86 0.39 -45.58 -35.79
CA GLY A 86 0.89 -44.24 -36.11
C GLY A 86 -0.10 -43.11 -35.86
N SER A 87 -1.30 -43.41 -35.34
CA SER A 87 -2.30 -42.41 -34.98
C SER A 87 -2.12 -41.92 -33.54
N TYR A 88 -2.45 -40.66 -33.27
CA TYR A 88 -2.43 -40.12 -31.90
C TYR A 88 -3.77 -40.31 -31.17
N HIS A 89 -4.76 -40.89 -31.86
CA HIS A 89 -6.02 -41.27 -31.25
C HIS A 89 -5.74 -42.50 -30.38
N MET A 90 -5.78 -42.35 -29.06
CA MET A 90 -5.33 -43.36 -28.08
C MET A 90 -3.79 -43.45 -27.93
N GLY A 91 -3.04 -42.42 -28.37
CA GLY A 91 -1.61 -42.33 -28.13
C GLY A 91 -1.26 -42.06 -26.66
N TYR A 92 0.00 -42.25 -26.27
CA TYR A 92 0.48 -42.12 -24.89
C TYR A 92 1.08 -40.73 -24.62
N LEU A 93 1.17 -40.35 -23.34
CA LEU A 93 2.06 -39.27 -22.91
C LEU A 93 3.44 -39.86 -22.61
N SER A 94 4.49 -39.22 -23.11
CA SER A 94 5.87 -39.58 -22.84
C SER A 94 6.19 -39.40 -21.36
N THR A 95 7.23 -40.11 -20.91
CA THR A 95 7.73 -39.98 -19.53
C THR A 95 8.26 -38.58 -19.21
N ASN A 96 8.39 -37.70 -20.21
CA ASN A 96 8.78 -36.30 -20.06
C ASN A 96 7.59 -35.37 -19.73
N ILE A 97 6.37 -35.93 -19.67
CA ILE A 97 5.17 -35.24 -19.21
C ILE A 97 4.66 -35.98 -17.96
N VAL A 98 4.86 -35.36 -16.78
CA VAL A 98 4.37 -35.92 -15.51
C VAL A 98 2.94 -35.47 -15.30
N VAL A 99 2.04 -36.43 -15.10
CA VAL A 99 0.60 -36.15 -14.94
C VAL A 99 0.11 -36.51 -13.55
N THR A 100 -0.48 -35.55 -12.85
CA THR A 100 -1.16 -35.76 -11.58
C THR A 100 -2.68 -35.77 -11.79
N HIS A 101 -3.36 -36.69 -11.09
CA HIS A 101 -4.82 -36.85 -11.19
C HIS A 101 -5.42 -36.95 -9.79
N PRO A 102 -6.45 -36.17 -9.45
CA PRO A 102 -7.19 -36.36 -8.20
C PRO A 102 -8.21 -37.53 -8.26
N GLY A 103 -8.04 -38.55 -9.13
CA GLY A 103 -8.99 -39.67 -9.27
C GLY A 103 -8.51 -40.88 -10.10
N THR A 104 -9.36 -41.91 -10.26
CA THR A 104 -9.07 -43.15 -11.03
C THR A 104 -9.04 -42.90 -12.54
N VAL A 105 -7.93 -43.23 -13.21
CA VAL A 105 -7.72 -43.03 -14.66
C VAL A 105 -7.53 -44.37 -15.37
N SER A 106 -7.98 -44.49 -16.64
CA SER A 106 -7.32 -45.17 -17.79
C SER A 106 -8.37 -45.59 -18.85
N ARG A 107 -8.13 -45.50 -20.17
CA ARG A 107 -6.88 -45.72 -20.90
C ARG A 107 -6.47 -44.56 -21.83
N ILE A 108 -5.32 -43.99 -21.44
CA ILE A 108 -4.35 -43.22 -22.22
C ILE A 108 -4.49 -41.67 -22.19
N SER A 109 -4.57 -41.11 -20.97
CA SER A 109 -4.31 -39.71 -20.55
C SER A 109 -5.31 -38.59 -20.93
N GLY A 110 -6.55 -38.70 -20.40
CA GLY A 110 -7.59 -37.67 -20.58
C GLY A 110 -8.68 -37.65 -19.51
N ILE A 111 -9.52 -36.61 -19.55
CA ILE A 111 -10.63 -36.32 -18.62
C ILE A 111 -11.93 -36.94 -19.16
N THR A 112 -12.38 -38.04 -18.54
CA THR A 112 -13.56 -38.79 -18.98
C THR A 112 -14.85 -38.44 -18.23
N LEU A 113 -14.75 -37.90 -17.01
CA LEU A 113 -15.89 -37.54 -16.15
C LEU A 113 -16.37 -36.09 -16.39
N ASN A 114 -17.60 -35.79 -15.97
CA ASN A 114 -18.22 -34.45 -16.11
C ASN A 114 -17.53 -33.37 -15.24
N THR A 115 -16.69 -33.79 -14.29
CA THR A 115 -15.88 -32.94 -13.40
C THR A 115 -14.55 -33.65 -13.20
N GLY A 116 -13.47 -33.06 -13.69
CA GLY A 116 -12.13 -33.62 -13.55
C GLY A 116 -11.09 -32.68 -14.13
N SER A 117 -9.90 -32.74 -13.55
CA SER A 117 -8.74 -31.98 -13.98
C SER A 117 -7.61 -32.91 -14.40
N LEU A 118 -6.89 -32.51 -15.44
CA LEU A 118 -5.67 -33.14 -15.91
C LEU A 118 -4.57 -32.10 -15.81
N THR A 119 -3.64 -32.29 -14.89
CA THR A 119 -2.48 -31.41 -14.73
C THR A 119 -1.26 -32.11 -15.30
N PHE A 120 -0.50 -31.42 -16.14
CA PHE A 120 0.74 -31.94 -16.69
C PHE A 120 1.87 -30.92 -16.64
N ASN A 121 3.07 -31.42 -16.36
CA ASN A 121 4.32 -30.65 -16.41
C ASN A 121 5.04 -30.94 -17.73
N MET A 122 5.30 -29.92 -18.54
CA MET A 122 6.18 -30.08 -19.71
C MET A 122 7.62 -29.87 -19.28
N ASN A 123 8.39 -30.95 -19.12
CA ASN A 123 9.76 -30.85 -18.62
C ASN A 123 10.68 -30.08 -19.59
N ALA A 124 11.74 -29.47 -19.05
CA ALA A 124 12.80 -28.85 -19.84
C ALA A 124 13.43 -29.89 -20.80
N GLY A 125 13.37 -29.64 -22.11
CA GLY A 125 13.86 -30.57 -23.15
C GLY A 125 12.78 -31.38 -23.88
N TYR A 126 11.50 -31.07 -23.67
CA TYR A 126 10.41 -31.58 -24.49
C TYR A 126 10.59 -31.17 -25.96
N THR A 127 10.41 -32.12 -26.89
CA THR A 127 10.68 -31.92 -28.34
C THR A 127 9.61 -32.50 -29.24
N ASN A 128 8.61 -33.16 -28.66
CA ASN A 128 7.49 -33.74 -29.40
C ASN A 128 6.39 -32.69 -29.57
N ASN A 129 5.52 -32.86 -30.57
CA ASN A 129 4.28 -32.10 -30.62
C ASN A 129 3.29 -32.69 -29.60
N LEU A 130 2.60 -31.83 -28.85
CA LEU A 130 1.49 -32.23 -27.98
C LEU A 130 0.16 -32.09 -28.74
N TYR A 131 -0.68 -33.13 -28.70
CA TYR A 131 -1.94 -33.21 -29.43
C TYR A 131 -3.13 -33.43 -28.49
N TYR A 132 -4.33 -33.01 -28.89
CA TYR A 132 -5.59 -33.35 -28.21
C TYR A 132 -6.61 -34.06 -29.12
N TYR A 133 -7.45 -34.95 -28.53
CA TYR A 133 -8.38 -35.81 -29.28
C TYR A 133 -9.62 -36.30 -28.48
N CYS A 134 -10.48 -37.11 -29.15
CA CYS A 134 -11.70 -37.79 -28.66
C CYS A 134 -11.64 -39.29 -29.01
N THR A 135 -12.30 -40.18 -28.24
CA THR A 135 -12.23 -41.67 -28.34
C THR A 135 -13.26 -42.38 -29.23
N ARG A 136 -14.04 -41.69 -30.08
CA ARG A 136 -15.11 -42.36 -30.86
C ARG A 136 -14.56 -43.11 -32.09
N SER A 137 -14.92 -44.39 -32.21
CA SER A 137 -14.69 -45.21 -33.40
C SER A 137 -15.31 -44.58 -34.65
N GLY A 138 -14.47 -44.23 -35.64
CA GLY A 138 -14.85 -43.55 -36.88
C GLY A 138 -14.28 -42.13 -37.04
N HIS A 139 -13.65 -41.57 -36.00
CA HIS A 139 -12.94 -40.29 -36.08
C HIS A 139 -11.45 -40.56 -36.30
N ALA A 140 -11.01 -40.57 -37.56
CA ALA A 140 -9.64 -40.88 -37.95
C ALA A 140 -8.73 -39.63 -38.10
N SER A 141 -9.18 -38.43 -37.71
CA SER A 141 -8.44 -37.19 -37.92
C SER A 141 -8.23 -36.37 -36.64
N MET A 142 -6.95 -36.05 -36.40
CA MET A 142 -6.38 -35.22 -35.34
C MET A 142 -7.04 -33.84 -35.24
N VAL A 143 -7.12 -33.25 -34.03
CA VAL A 143 -7.80 -31.95 -33.86
C VAL A 143 -6.84 -30.75 -33.95
N LYS A 144 -5.70 -30.72 -33.23
CA LYS A 144 -4.64 -29.68 -33.40
C LYS A 144 -3.37 -29.99 -32.59
N VAL A 145 -2.27 -29.33 -32.94
CA VAL A 145 -1.00 -29.28 -32.20
C VAL A 145 -1.02 -28.06 -31.27
N PHE A 146 -0.51 -28.21 -30.04
CA PHE A 146 -0.09 -27.08 -29.21
C PHE A 146 1.25 -26.55 -29.73
N ASN A 147 1.36 -25.25 -29.97
CA ASN A 147 2.66 -24.66 -30.26
C ASN A 147 3.48 -24.69 -28.97
N THR A 148 4.56 -25.46 -28.97
CA THR A 148 5.45 -25.60 -27.81
C THR A 148 6.82 -25.06 -28.16
N SER A 149 7.31 -24.11 -27.36
CA SER A 149 8.62 -23.49 -27.55
C SER A 149 9.36 -23.33 -26.22
N PRO A 150 10.71 -23.22 -26.25
CA PRO A 150 11.44 -22.58 -25.18
C PRO A 150 10.81 -21.20 -24.86
N PRO A 151 10.89 -20.69 -23.62
CA PRO A 151 10.46 -19.32 -23.36
C PRO A 151 11.28 -18.38 -24.24
N HIS A 152 10.64 -17.48 -25.00
CA HIS A 152 11.30 -16.57 -25.92
C HIS A 152 11.17 -15.11 -25.49
N VAL A 153 12.22 -14.34 -25.70
CA VAL A 153 12.23 -12.89 -25.40
C VAL A 153 11.30 -12.17 -26.38
N SER A 154 10.31 -11.45 -25.84
CA SER A 154 9.40 -10.57 -26.58
C SER A 154 10.04 -9.23 -26.92
N GLN A 155 9.49 -8.53 -27.93
CA GLN A 155 10.05 -7.30 -28.50
C GLN A 155 10.15 -6.16 -27.47
N ASN A 156 9.31 -6.11 -26.44
CA ASN A 156 9.31 -5.01 -25.47
C ASN A 156 10.07 -5.31 -24.18
N GLN A 157 10.76 -6.46 -24.11
CA GLN A 157 11.41 -6.93 -22.89
C GLN A 157 12.91 -6.65 -22.86
N LEU A 158 13.50 -6.06 -23.91
CA LEU A 158 14.91 -5.70 -23.94
C LEU A 158 15.06 -4.19 -24.08
N ILE A 159 15.74 -3.57 -23.11
CA ILE A 159 15.98 -2.12 -23.09
C ILE A 159 17.46 -1.82 -22.93
N ILE A 160 17.93 -0.84 -23.70
CA ILE A 160 19.28 -0.28 -23.54
C ILE A 160 19.32 0.48 -22.21
N THR A 161 20.16 0.05 -21.29
CA THR A 161 20.28 0.60 -19.92
C THR A 161 21.58 1.35 -19.67
N GLU A 162 22.57 1.17 -20.54
CA GLU A 162 23.84 1.89 -20.46
C GLU A 162 24.47 2.01 -21.84
N ILE A 163 25.09 3.16 -22.11
CA ILE A 163 25.86 3.45 -23.32
C ILE A 163 27.20 4.01 -22.86
N SER A 164 28.31 3.34 -23.18
CA SER A 164 29.68 3.82 -22.97
C SER A 164 30.37 4.04 -24.32
N PRO A 165 30.37 5.27 -24.86
CA PRO A 165 31.08 5.59 -26.10
C PRO A 165 32.60 5.39 -26.00
N ALA A 166 33.17 5.57 -24.80
CA ALA A 166 34.60 5.41 -24.56
C ALA A 166 35.06 3.95 -24.69
N ASP A 167 34.20 3.02 -24.31
CA ASP A 167 34.49 1.59 -24.31
C ASP A 167 33.90 0.84 -25.51
N ASP A 168 33.16 1.53 -26.39
CA ASP A 168 32.36 0.91 -27.45
C ASP A 168 31.39 -0.15 -26.88
N LEU A 169 30.75 0.14 -25.74
CA LEU A 169 29.86 -0.79 -25.05
C LEU A 169 28.45 -0.26 -24.89
N VAL A 170 27.49 -1.16 -25.09
CA VAL A 170 26.07 -0.94 -24.81
C VAL A 170 25.60 -2.05 -23.92
N GLU A 171 24.93 -1.70 -22.83
CA GLU A 171 24.26 -2.68 -22.01
C GLU A 171 22.78 -2.75 -22.34
N VAL A 172 22.28 -3.98 -22.46
CA VAL A 172 20.86 -4.27 -22.61
C VAL A 172 20.39 -5.12 -21.45
N THR A 173 19.33 -4.68 -20.79
CA THR A 173 18.68 -5.41 -19.69
C THR A 173 17.40 -6.06 -20.19
N TYR A 174 17.17 -7.29 -19.73
CA TYR A 174 15.97 -8.08 -20.00
C TYR A 174 14.96 -7.97 -18.85
N PHE A 175 13.77 -7.47 -19.16
CA PHE A 175 12.69 -7.18 -18.23
C PHE A 175 11.59 -8.24 -18.35
N ASP A 176 11.74 -9.33 -17.60
CA ASP A 176 10.74 -10.38 -17.41
C ASP A 176 11.01 -11.17 -16.11
N ASN A 177 10.00 -11.87 -15.59
CA ASN A 177 10.10 -12.74 -14.40
C ASN A 177 10.59 -14.16 -14.73
N LYS A 178 10.76 -14.51 -16.00
CA LYS A 178 11.23 -15.82 -16.45
C LYS A 178 12.39 -15.70 -17.41
N SER A 179 13.34 -16.63 -17.30
CA SER A 179 14.44 -16.73 -18.26
C SER A 179 13.92 -17.07 -19.64
N ALA A 180 14.45 -16.44 -20.69
CA ALA A 180 14.02 -16.65 -22.05
C ALA A 180 15.19 -16.57 -23.05
N ILE A 181 14.97 -17.13 -24.24
CA ILE A 181 15.95 -17.19 -25.31
C ILE A 181 15.52 -16.31 -26.49
N LEU A 182 16.46 -15.54 -27.05
CA LEU A 182 16.16 -14.73 -28.23
C LEU A 182 15.75 -15.62 -29.42
N PRO A 183 14.57 -15.40 -30.03
CA PRO A 183 14.07 -16.21 -31.14
C PRO A 183 14.67 -15.82 -32.51
N ARG A 184 15.50 -14.78 -32.55
CA ARG A 184 16.17 -14.25 -33.75
C ARG A 184 17.27 -13.26 -33.33
N ASP A 185 18.07 -12.82 -34.29
CA ASP A 185 19.02 -11.73 -34.09
C ASP A 185 18.31 -10.39 -33.81
N PHE A 186 18.86 -9.59 -32.90
CA PHE A 186 18.43 -8.22 -32.61
C PHE A 186 19.57 -7.26 -32.96
N TYR A 187 19.27 -6.09 -33.50
CA TYR A 187 20.26 -5.23 -34.15
C TYR A 187 20.39 -3.89 -33.45
N PHE A 188 21.63 -3.49 -33.18
CA PHE A 188 21.97 -2.11 -32.82
C PHE A 188 22.16 -1.30 -34.09
N VAL A 189 21.40 -0.22 -34.22
CA VAL A 189 21.52 0.76 -35.30
C VAL A 189 22.03 2.06 -34.71
N VAL A 190 23.26 2.43 -35.05
CA VAL A 190 23.92 3.65 -34.61
C VAL A 190 23.97 4.64 -35.78
N ASP A 191 23.39 5.82 -35.59
CA ASP A 191 23.32 6.88 -36.62
C ASP A 191 22.72 6.41 -37.96
N GLY A 192 21.74 5.51 -37.89
CA GLY A 192 21.08 4.91 -39.06
C GLY A 192 21.91 3.82 -39.75
N LEU A 193 23.06 3.44 -39.22
CA LEU A 193 23.92 2.36 -39.71
C LEU A 193 23.91 1.19 -38.72
N SER A 194 23.63 -0.03 -39.19
CA SER A 194 23.75 -1.24 -38.36
C SER A 194 25.21 -1.47 -37.99
N SER A 195 25.52 -1.54 -36.69
CA SER A 195 26.90 -1.62 -36.18
C SER A 195 27.21 -2.97 -35.51
N SER A 196 26.27 -3.54 -34.77
CA SER A 196 26.39 -4.83 -34.05
C SER A 196 25.02 -5.51 -33.89
N PHE A 197 24.98 -6.77 -33.42
CA PHE A 197 23.75 -7.50 -33.14
C PHE A 197 23.88 -8.41 -31.91
N ILE A 198 22.74 -8.68 -31.25
CA ILE A 198 22.58 -9.72 -30.24
C ILE A 198 22.13 -10.99 -30.98
N PRO A 199 22.89 -12.09 -30.92
CA PRO A 199 22.61 -13.26 -31.73
C PRO A 199 21.36 -14.02 -31.26
N GLU A 200 20.64 -14.62 -32.22
CA GLU A 200 19.64 -15.66 -31.99
C GLU A 200 20.20 -16.74 -31.06
N GLY A 201 19.39 -17.20 -30.11
CA GLY A 201 19.82 -18.19 -29.13
C GLY A 201 20.49 -17.61 -27.88
N THR A 202 20.68 -16.29 -27.78
CA THR A 202 21.13 -15.64 -26.54
C THR A 202 20.10 -15.85 -25.44
N ILE A 203 20.51 -16.46 -24.33
CA ILE A 203 19.66 -16.69 -23.16
C ILE A 203 19.80 -15.52 -22.20
N PHE A 204 18.69 -14.88 -21.86
CA PHE A 204 18.60 -13.93 -20.76
C PHE A 204 17.89 -14.60 -19.58
N THR A 205 18.50 -14.53 -18.41
CA THR A 205 17.85 -14.84 -17.14
C THR A 205 16.99 -13.65 -16.70
N ALA A 206 15.96 -13.91 -15.89
CA ALA A 206 15.06 -12.85 -15.41
C ALA A 206 15.83 -11.68 -14.77
N GLY A 207 15.62 -10.48 -15.29
CA GLY A 207 16.31 -9.25 -14.85
C GLY A 207 17.82 -9.19 -15.15
N GLU A 208 18.32 -10.01 -16.07
CA GLU A 208 19.74 -10.00 -16.45
C GLU A 208 20.07 -8.84 -17.38
N SER A 209 21.21 -8.20 -17.12
CA SER A 209 21.85 -7.26 -18.03
C SER A 209 23.02 -7.93 -18.74
N LYS A 210 23.14 -7.70 -20.04
CA LYS A 210 24.29 -8.14 -20.85
C LYS A 210 24.88 -6.95 -21.59
N THR A 211 26.20 -6.92 -21.66
CA THR A 211 26.95 -5.89 -22.38
C THR A 211 27.36 -6.40 -23.76
N PHE A 212 27.22 -5.55 -24.75
CA PHE A 212 27.54 -5.81 -26.15
C PHE A 212 28.51 -4.77 -26.66
N SER A 213 29.51 -5.20 -27.42
CA SER A 213 30.41 -4.28 -28.12
C SER A 213 29.70 -3.69 -29.33
N VAL A 214 29.58 -2.37 -29.36
CA VAL A 214 28.90 -1.59 -30.41
C VAL A 214 29.82 -0.44 -30.77
N ASN A 215 30.05 -0.20 -32.06
CA ASN A 215 30.88 0.92 -32.50
C ASN A 215 30.09 2.24 -32.28
N LEU A 216 30.50 3.03 -31.30
CA LEU A 216 29.83 4.25 -30.87
C LEU A 216 30.70 5.46 -31.22
N SER A 217 30.04 6.53 -31.68
CA SER A 217 30.64 7.86 -31.79
C SER A 217 30.54 8.61 -30.46
N ASN A 218 31.34 9.68 -30.28
CA ASN A 218 31.23 10.58 -29.11
C ASN A 218 29.88 11.33 -29.06
N SER A 219 29.11 11.30 -30.15
CA SER A 219 27.74 11.83 -30.23
C SER A 219 27.01 11.19 -31.40
N GLY A 220 25.78 10.70 -31.17
CA GLY A 220 24.96 10.04 -32.18
C GLY A 220 23.61 9.62 -31.64
N SER A 221 22.97 8.68 -32.32
CA SER A 221 21.75 8.00 -31.86
C SER A 221 21.93 6.50 -31.96
N ILE A 222 21.37 5.77 -30.99
CA ILE A 222 21.37 4.30 -31.00
C ILE A 222 19.96 3.77 -30.79
N TRP A 223 19.64 2.71 -31.53
CA TRP A 223 18.35 2.06 -31.52
C TRP A 223 18.51 0.55 -31.51
N LEU A 224 17.62 -0.15 -30.78
CA LEU A 224 17.54 -1.61 -30.76
C LEU A 224 16.31 -2.08 -31.56
N TYR A 225 16.54 -2.94 -32.55
CA TYR A 225 15.52 -3.47 -33.44
C TYR A 225 15.46 -5.00 -33.43
N SER A 226 14.26 -5.56 -33.59
CA SER A 226 14.01 -7.02 -33.60
C SER A 226 14.15 -7.68 -35.00
N THR A 227 14.39 -6.92 -36.07
CA THR A 227 14.65 -7.47 -37.42
C THR A 227 15.62 -6.61 -38.22
N GLN A 228 16.51 -7.25 -38.99
CA GLN A 228 17.27 -6.61 -40.06
C GLN A 228 16.61 -7.00 -41.39
N ASN A 229 16.05 -6.04 -42.11
CA ASN A 229 15.89 -6.22 -43.55
C ASN A 229 17.06 -5.53 -44.25
N GLY A 230 17.77 -6.33 -45.05
CA GLY A 230 19.04 -5.95 -45.65
C GLY A 230 18.94 -4.67 -46.48
N ALA A 231 20.05 -3.93 -46.46
CA ALA A 231 20.51 -2.96 -47.46
C ALA A 231 19.42 -2.43 -48.43
N ASN A 232 18.99 -1.20 -48.16
CA ASN A 232 18.19 -0.30 -49.00
C ASN A 232 16.67 -0.35 -48.78
N ASN A 233 16.18 0.56 -47.93
CA ASN A 233 14.80 1.07 -47.87
C ASN A 233 13.66 0.04 -47.91
N ALA A 234 13.25 -0.48 -46.75
CA ALA A 234 11.83 -0.67 -46.39
C ALA A 234 11.65 -1.24 -44.96
N THR A 235 11.00 -0.45 -44.10
CA THR A 235 10.25 -0.80 -42.86
C THR A 235 10.95 -1.71 -41.85
N TYR A 236 11.55 -1.11 -40.83
CA TYR A 236 11.79 -1.76 -39.55
C TYR A 236 10.42 -2.03 -38.86
N GLU A 237 10.22 -3.24 -38.36
CA GLU A 237 9.14 -3.61 -37.40
C GLU A 237 9.43 -2.96 -36.02
N PRO A 238 8.47 -2.88 -35.07
CA PRO A 238 8.42 -1.76 -34.13
C PRO A 238 9.69 -1.62 -33.29
N MET A 239 10.06 -0.35 -33.10
CA MET A 239 11.18 0.09 -32.28
C MET A 239 10.98 -0.38 -30.85
N MET A 240 12.03 -0.92 -30.24
CA MET A 240 11.94 -1.44 -28.87
C MET A 240 12.43 -0.43 -27.85
N CYS A 241 13.56 0.22 -28.14
CA CYS A 241 14.12 1.34 -27.38
C CYS A 241 15.20 2.05 -28.19
N GLY A 242 15.48 3.31 -27.84
CA GLY A 242 16.64 4.03 -28.35
C GLY A 242 16.73 5.46 -27.84
N LEU A 243 17.91 6.06 -28.03
CA LEU A 243 18.30 7.35 -27.45
C LEU A 243 19.24 8.09 -28.40
N ALA A 244 19.14 9.42 -28.42
CA ALA A 244 20.19 10.29 -28.95
C ALA A 244 21.10 10.80 -27.82
N TYR A 245 22.41 10.69 -27.99
CA TYR A 245 23.42 10.85 -26.94
C TYR A 245 24.65 11.65 -27.43
N GLY A 246 25.29 12.46 -26.59
CA GLY A 246 26.61 13.03 -26.91
C GLY A 246 26.93 14.41 -26.34
N THR A 247 28.02 15.01 -26.83
CA THR A 247 28.46 16.38 -26.46
C THR A 247 27.92 17.47 -27.39
N THR A 248 27.33 17.09 -28.53
CA THR A 248 26.76 17.99 -29.53
C THR A 248 25.49 17.39 -30.10
N GLN A 249 24.43 18.21 -30.24
CA GLN A 249 23.20 17.79 -30.91
C GLN A 249 23.53 17.38 -32.37
N PRO A 250 23.01 16.24 -32.88
CA PRO A 250 23.37 15.75 -34.20
C PRO A 250 22.89 16.75 -35.26
N THR A 251 23.79 17.17 -36.15
CA THR A 251 23.47 18.12 -37.23
C THR A 251 23.10 17.38 -38.51
N GLY A 252 21.87 16.88 -38.57
CA GLY A 252 21.28 16.28 -39.76
C GLY A 252 19.84 15.90 -39.50
N ASP A 253 18.95 16.05 -40.49
CA ASP A 253 17.56 15.60 -40.40
C ASP A 253 17.55 14.10 -40.06
N ILE A 254 17.32 13.75 -38.79
CA ILE A 254 17.13 12.38 -38.35
C ILE A 254 15.70 11.97 -38.72
N HIS A 255 15.46 11.76 -40.02
CA HIS A 255 14.21 11.22 -40.52
C HIS A 255 14.49 10.03 -41.43
N SER A 256 14.11 8.83 -40.98
CA SER A 256 13.53 7.86 -41.90
C SER A 256 12.01 7.87 -41.68
N THR A 257 11.31 8.27 -42.73
CA THR A 257 9.95 8.83 -42.76
C THR A 257 8.81 7.81 -42.63
N ASN A 258 8.93 6.76 -41.82
CA ASN A 258 7.84 5.76 -41.65
C ASN A 258 7.48 5.43 -40.19
N ALA A 259 8.18 5.96 -39.18
CA ALA A 259 7.85 5.71 -37.77
C ALA A 259 6.79 6.67 -37.19
N TYR A 260 6.59 7.84 -37.83
CA TYR A 260 5.70 8.90 -37.35
C TYR A 260 4.20 8.55 -37.37
N GLU A 261 3.78 7.49 -38.06
CA GLU A 261 2.34 7.19 -38.26
C GLU A 261 1.76 6.11 -37.33
N LYS A 262 2.51 5.58 -36.36
CA LYS A 262 1.97 4.62 -35.36
C LYS A 262 2.07 5.17 -33.94
N LEU A 263 0.90 5.51 -33.41
CA LEU A 263 0.58 6.09 -32.10
C LEU A 263 1.03 5.24 -30.88
N LEU A 264 2.33 5.05 -30.65
CA LEU A 264 2.89 4.63 -29.37
C LEU A 264 4.25 5.32 -29.22
N TRP A 265 4.47 6.03 -28.12
CA TRP A 265 5.66 6.84 -27.76
C TRP A 265 5.71 8.25 -28.41
N LYS A 266 5.59 9.28 -27.56
CA LYS A 266 5.61 10.70 -27.94
C LYS A 266 7.04 11.27 -27.79
N ASP A 267 7.40 12.08 -28.77
CA ASP A 267 8.55 13.01 -28.88
C ASP A 267 9.97 12.47 -29.18
N PRO A 268 10.41 12.51 -30.45
CA PRO A 268 11.77 12.19 -30.89
C PRO A 268 12.78 13.36 -30.82
N GLU A 269 12.51 14.43 -30.05
CA GLU A 269 13.38 15.63 -30.00
C GLU A 269 14.43 15.62 -28.87
N ALA A 270 14.50 14.54 -28.11
CA ALA A 270 15.04 14.57 -26.76
C ALA A 270 16.46 13.93 -26.73
N PHE A 271 17.47 14.69 -26.28
CA PHE A 271 18.92 14.35 -26.38
C PHE A 271 19.60 14.35 -25.01
N ALA A 272 20.30 13.27 -24.66
CA ALA A 272 21.04 13.14 -23.41
C ALA A 272 22.52 13.57 -23.56
N TYR A 273 23.04 14.31 -22.57
CA TYR A 273 24.36 14.94 -22.64
C TYR A 273 25.42 14.26 -21.76
N PHE A 274 26.68 14.30 -22.22
CA PHE A 274 27.88 13.99 -21.43
C PHE A 274 28.73 15.26 -21.25
N SER A 275 29.38 15.43 -20.11
CA SER A 275 30.43 16.42 -19.84
C SER A 275 31.81 16.04 -20.39
N GLY A 276 31.99 14.87 -21.01
CA GLY A 276 33.24 14.45 -21.64
C GLY A 276 33.14 13.21 -22.53
N ALA A 277 34.10 13.04 -23.46
CA ALA A 277 34.15 11.90 -24.39
C ALA A 277 34.49 10.54 -23.74
N SER A 278 34.77 10.52 -22.43
CA SER A 278 35.19 9.34 -21.67
C SER A 278 34.10 8.77 -20.75
N ASN A 279 32.88 9.29 -20.83
CA ASN A 279 31.84 9.06 -19.82
C ASN A 279 30.71 8.21 -20.41
N SER A 280 30.04 7.42 -19.57
CA SER A 280 28.88 6.59 -19.98
C SER A 280 27.57 7.28 -19.59
N LEU A 281 26.49 6.98 -20.31
CA LEU A 281 25.12 7.35 -19.94
C LEU A 281 24.42 6.11 -19.40
N ARG A 282 23.72 6.25 -18.28
CA ARG A 282 22.94 5.18 -17.65
C ARG A 282 21.48 5.59 -17.52
N LEU A 283 20.58 4.67 -17.86
CA LEU A 283 19.14 4.84 -17.72
C LEU A 283 18.73 4.66 -16.24
N VAL A 284 18.08 5.67 -15.68
CA VAL A 284 17.67 5.71 -14.26
C VAL A 284 16.17 5.56 -14.02
N ALA A 285 15.36 5.56 -15.09
CA ALA A 285 13.93 5.26 -15.05
C ALA A 285 13.47 4.58 -16.35
N PHE A 286 12.29 3.93 -16.35
CA PHE A 286 11.85 3.07 -17.46
C PHE A 286 11.26 3.84 -18.65
N ASP A 287 12.06 4.71 -19.23
CA ASP A 287 11.82 5.22 -20.56
C ASP A 287 13.16 5.59 -21.20
N ALA A 288 13.75 4.62 -21.92
CA ALA A 288 14.99 4.83 -22.65
C ALA A 288 14.87 5.92 -23.73
N THR A 289 13.64 6.28 -24.13
CA THR A 289 13.37 7.33 -25.10
C THR A 289 13.31 8.72 -24.46
N ASN A 290 13.17 8.81 -23.14
CA ASN A 290 13.23 10.07 -22.40
C ASN A 290 14.68 10.37 -21.94
N PRO A 291 15.33 11.41 -22.48
CA PRO A 291 16.72 11.76 -22.14
C PRO A 291 16.87 12.24 -20.69
N ASP A 292 15.80 12.73 -20.05
CA ASP A 292 15.84 13.20 -18.66
C ASP A 292 16.04 12.03 -17.68
N PHE A 293 15.83 10.80 -18.17
CA PHE A 293 16.07 9.57 -17.42
C PHE A 293 17.47 9.00 -17.69
N TRP A 294 18.34 9.73 -18.37
CA TRP A 294 19.72 9.31 -18.59
C TRP A 294 20.69 10.22 -17.83
N LEU A 295 21.51 9.61 -16.95
CA LEU A 295 22.53 10.31 -16.19
C LEU A 295 23.93 9.91 -16.65
N GLU A 296 24.85 10.88 -16.63
CA GLU A 296 26.25 10.65 -16.91
C GLU A 296 26.94 9.95 -15.73
N SER A 297 27.54 8.77 -15.95
CA SER A 297 28.33 8.06 -14.94
C SER A 297 29.82 8.36 -15.14
N SER A 298 30.45 9.05 -14.19
CA SER A 298 31.85 9.46 -14.28
C SER A 298 32.88 8.40 -13.85
N SER A 299 32.46 7.29 -13.24
CA SER A 299 33.32 6.14 -12.92
C SER A 299 32.51 5.05 -12.22
N ASP A 300 32.75 3.77 -12.54
CA ASP A 300 32.20 2.62 -11.83
C ASP A 300 32.40 2.72 -10.32
N LEU A 301 31.30 2.89 -9.58
CA LEU A 301 30.96 2.38 -8.24
C LEU A 301 29.64 3.03 -7.79
N ASN A 302 28.51 2.32 -7.89
CA ASN A 302 27.28 2.54 -7.12
C ASN A 302 26.61 3.94 -7.04
N SER A 303 26.96 4.92 -7.86
CA SER A 303 26.34 6.25 -7.83
C SER A 303 24.98 6.29 -8.56
N PHE A 304 23.96 5.66 -7.97
CA PHE A 304 22.55 5.98 -8.21
C PHE A 304 22.15 7.28 -7.49
N TYR A 305 23.01 7.72 -6.56
CA TYR A 305 22.90 8.93 -5.76
C TYR A 305 24.20 9.69 -5.95
N ASP A 306 24.14 10.97 -6.33
CA ASP A 306 25.21 11.87 -5.90
C ASP A 306 25.22 11.75 -4.37
N GLU A 307 26.35 11.42 -3.75
CA GLU A 307 26.51 11.28 -2.29
C GLU A 307 26.30 12.61 -1.54
N GLN A 308 25.54 13.55 -2.09
CA GLN A 308 24.82 14.50 -1.26
C GLN A 308 23.65 13.77 -0.63
N VAL A 309 23.97 12.95 0.38
CA VAL A 309 23.05 12.76 1.51
C VAL A 309 22.65 14.17 1.92
N VAL A 310 21.43 14.57 1.57
CA VAL A 310 20.87 15.81 2.04
C VAL A 310 20.64 15.55 3.52
N SER A 311 21.53 16.06 4.37
CA SER A 311 21.53 15.77 5.80
C SER A 311 20.32 16.33 6.55
N ASP A 312 19.47 17.09 5.85
CA ASP A 312 18.27 17.74 6.36
C ASP A 312 17.36 18.04 5.16
N LEU A 313 16.38 17.18 4.90
CA LEU A 313 15.51 17.27 3.71
C LEU A 313 14.50 18.41 3.82
N HIS A 314 14.12 18.80 5.04
CA HIS A 314 13.06 19.77 5.30
C HIS A 314 13.40 20.73 6.43
N PRO A 315 13.08 22.03 6.30
CA PRO A 315 13.31 22.97 7.39
C PRO A 315 12.54 22.57 8.66
N ASP A 316 13.12 22.89 9.82
CA ASP A 316 12.52 22.67 11.15
C ASP A 316 11.05 23.09 11.21
N ILE A 317 10.19 22.18 11.70
CA ILE A 317 8.82 22.53 12.07
C ILE A 317 8.88 23.65 13.12
N LEU A 318 8.27 24.78 12.78
CA LEU A 318 8.23 25.91 13.68
C LEU A 318 7.10 25.75 14.71
N ILE A 319 7.38 26.16 15.94
CA ILE A 319 6.36 26.32 16.97
C ILE A 319 5.34 27.35 16.52
N GLY A 320 4.07 26.97 16.56
CA GLY A 320 2.94 27.81 16.20
C GLY A 320 2.51 28.77 17.30
N ASP A 321 1.63 29.71 16.93
CA ASP A 321 1.09 30.71 17.86
C ASP A 321 -0.12 30.20 18.65
N VAL A 322 -0.65 29.02 18.30
CA VAL A 322 -1.82 28.44 18.96
C VAL A 322 -1.39 27.77 20.26
N LYS A 323 -1.89 28.32 21.37
CA LYS A 323 -1.60 27.82 22.72
C LYS A 323 -2.73 26.94 23.23
N ILE A 324 -2.37 25.76 23.71
CA ILE A 324 -3.30 24.79 24.27
C ILE A 324 -2.95 24.44 25.71
N GLY A 325 -3.91 23.89 26.43
CA GLY A 325 -3.73 23.20 27.69
C GLY A 325 -4.02 21.71 27.57
N LEU A 326 -3.60 20.95 28.58
CA LEU A 326 -3.96 19.54 28.72
C LEU A 326 -4.63 19.32 30.08
N ASN A 327 -5.78 18.64 30.07
CA ASN A 327 -6.48 18.21 31.28
C ASN A 327 -6.45 16.70 31.38
N LEU A 328 -6.02 16.17 32.53
CA LEU A 328 -5.95 14.74 32.76
C LEU A 328 -7.37 14.16 32.81
N VAL A 329 -7.63 13.22 31.90
CA VAL A 329 -8.84 12.40 31.94
C VAL A 329 -8.58 11.19 32.84
N THR A 330 -7.50 10.47 32.60
CA THR A 330 -7.11 9.35 33.47
C THR A 330 -5.64 8.99 33.27
N ASP A 331 -5.00 8.48 34.32
CA ASP A 331 -3.65 7.90 34.32
C ASP A 331 -3.61 6.43 34.77
N GLY A 332 -4.78 5.84 35.03
CA GLY A 332 -4.96 4.49 35.58
C GLY A 332 -5.05 3.39 34.51
N VAL A 333 -4.53 3.65 33.32
CA VAL A 333 -4.64 2.79 32.13
C VAL A 333 -3.30 2.17 31.78
N ASN A 334 -3.27 1.27 30.80
CA ASN A 334 -2.11 0.49 30.40
C ASN A 334 -1.98 0.51 28.88
N HIS A 335 -0.90 1.11 28.36
CA HIS A 335 -0.63 1.26 26.92
C HIS A 335 -1.88 1.69 26.11
N PRO A 336 -2.48 2.85 26.41
CA PRO A 336 -3.65 3.33 25.70
C PRO A 336 -3.31 3.66 24.25
N ILE A 337 -4.17 3.26 23.33
CA ILE A 337 -4.04 3.50 21.88
C ILE A 337 -5.17 4.35 21.32
N GLY A 338 -5.98 4.96 22.18
CA GLY A 338 -7.07 5.83 21.77
C GLY A 338 -8.24 5.82 22.74
N ILE A 339 -9.17 6.72 22.48
CA ILE A 339 -10.49 6.70 23.09
C ILE A 339 -11.57 6.72 22.00
N VAL A 340 -12.75 6.22 22.34
CA VAL A 340 -13.93 6.31 21.47
C VAL A 340 -15.11 6.83 22.30
N ASP A 341 -15.74 7.88 21.80
CA ASP A 341 -17.03 8.35 22.30
C ASP A 341 -18.14 7.48 21.68
N PRO A 342 -18.97 6.79 22.50
CA PRO A 342 -20.10 6.00 21.99
C PRO A 342 -21.20 6.85 21.35
N ASN A 343 -21.15 8.19 21.51
CA ASN A 343 -22.11 9.16 21.00
C ASN A 343 -23.54 8.84 21.44
N ASP A 344 -23.69 8.44 22.71
CA ASP A 344 -24.95 8.03 23.35
C ASP A 344 -25.48 9.06 24.38
N ASP A 345 -24.97 10.30 24.32
CA ASP A 345 -25.22 11.41 25.25
C ASP A 345 -24.85 11.13 26.72
N SER A 346 -24.21 10.00 27.03
CA SER A 346 -23.79 9.68 28.41
C SER A 346 -22.57 10.46 28.88
N GLY A 347 -21.82 11.06 27.95
CA GLY A 347 -20.54 11.74 28.21
C GLY A 347 -19.40 10.78 28.60
N ARG A 348 -19.61 9.46 28.48
CA ARG A 348 -18.60 8.45 28.76
C ARG A 348 -17.63 8.32 27.58
N LEU A 349 -16.42 7.88 27.89
CA LEU A 349 -15.39 7.58 26.90
C LEU A 349 -14.90 6.15 27.08
N PHE A 350 -14.74 5.41 25.99
CA PHE A 350 -14.16 4.07 26.03
C PHE A 350 -12.68 4.15 25.73
N VAL A 351 -11.86 3.66 26.65
CA VAL A 351 -10.39 3.70 26.55
C VAL A 351 -9.91 2.37 25.99
N LEU A 352 -9.20 2.42 24.88
CA LEU A 352 -8.66 1.26 24.19
C LEU A 352 -7.25 0.97 24.70
N GLN A 353 -7.05 -0.22 25.28
CA GLN A 353 -5.72 -0.67 25.73
C GLN A 353 -5.15 -1.67 24.72
N GLN A 354 -3.89 -1.46 24.33
CA GLN A 354 -3.19 -2.33 23.36
C GLN A 354 -3.22 -3.82 23.77
N THR A 355 -3.28 -4.08 25.08
CA THR A 355 -3.35 -5.42 25.68
C THR A 355 -4.65 -6.18 25.41
N GLY A 356 -5.69 -5.54 24.84
CA GLY A 356 -6.95 -6.19 24.47
C GLY A 356 -8.13 -5.88 25.39
N GLU A 357 -7.99 -4.92 26.30
CA GLU A 357 -9.06 -4.50 27.20
C GLU A 357 -9.62 -3.14 26.77
N ILE A 358 -10.94 -3.00 26.85
CA ILE A 358 -11.65 -1.73 26.65
C ILE A 358 -12.28 -1.31 27.97
N LEU A 359 -11.77 -0.23 28.56
CA LEU A 359 -12.28 0.34 29.80
C LEU A 359 -13.26 1.49 29.51
N SER A 360 -13.95 1.98 30.53
CA SER A 360 -14.78 3.20 30.40
C SER A 360 -14.42 4.23 31.45
N VAL A 361 -14.44 5.49 31.02
CA VAL A 361 -14.35 6.66 31.89
C VAL A 361 -15.69 7.39 31.84
N ASP A 362 -16.23 7.80 32.98
CA ASP A 362 -17.48 8.55 33.04
C ASP A 362 -17.31 10.05 32.71
N SER A 363 -18.42 10.79 32.66
CA SER A 363 -18.42 12.22 32.35
C SER A 363 -17.67 13.08 33.38
N ASP A 364 -17.45 12.56 34.58
CA ASP A 364 -16.68 13.20 35.66
C ASP A 364 -15.22 12.70 35.70
N TYR A 365 -14.81 11.98 34.66
CA TYR A 365 -13.48 11.37 34.52
C TYR A 365 -13.11 10.30 35.54
N ASN A 366 -14.10 9.62 36.14
CA ASN A 366 -13.84 8.45 36.95
C ASN A 366 -13.65 7.21 36.06
N LEU A 367 -12.49 6.58 36.17
CA LEU A 367 -12.17 5.34 35.47
C LEU A 367 -12.89 4.14 36.13
N ASN A 368 -13.61 3.36 35.32
CA ASN A 368 -14.04 2.02 35.68
C ASN A 368 -13.01 1.01 35.19
N THR A 369 -12.30 0.37 36.13
CA THR A 369 -11.26 -0.62 35.83
C THR A 369 -11.80 -2.00 35.47
N ASN A 370 -13.12 -2.21 35.55
CA ASN A 370 -13.74 -3.42 35.00
C ASN A 370 -13.98 -3.21 33.50
N PRO A 371 -13.33 -4.00 32.62
CA PRO A 371 -13.47 -3.82 31.18
C PRO A 371 -14.89 -4.09 30.71
N ILE A 372 -15.33 -3.32 29.70
CA ILE A 372 -16.55 -3.58 28.93
C ILE A 372 -16.31 -4.73 27.95
N LEU A 373 -15.11 -4.81 27.38
CA LEU A 373 -14.65 -5.90 26.54
C LEU A 373 -13.24 -6.29 26.95
N ASP A 374 -12.99 -7.59 27.08
CA ASP A 374 -11.67 -8.13 27.34
C ASP A 374 -11.44 -9.32 26.40
N ILE A 375 -10.55 -9.11 25.42
CA ILE A 375 -10.11 -10.12 24.46
C ILE A 375 -8.63 -10.46 24.65
N SER A 376 -8.00 -10.01 25.74
CA SER A 376 -6.56 -10.13 25.98
C SER A 376 -6.05 -11.57 25.89
N ASP A 377 -6.82 -12.54 26.40
CA ASP A 377 -6.51 -13.98 26.35
C ASP A 377 -6.57 -14.58 24.93
N GLU A 378 -7.19 -13.89 23.97
CA GLU A 378 -7.33 -14.36 22.59
C GLU A 378 -6.23 -13.81 21.66
N LEU A 379 -5.58 -12.71 22.05
CA LEU A 379 -4.59 -12.02 21.23
C LEU A 379 -3.21 -12.65 21.36
N VAL A 380 -2.32 -12.28 20.43
CA VAL A 380 -0.90 -12.62 20.58
C VAL A 380 -0.32 -11.97 21.83
N SER A 381 0.59 -12.67 22.51
CA SER A 381 1.30 -12.09 23.65
C SER A 381 2.23 -10.98 23.18
N LEU A 382 2.04 -9.79 23.75
CA LEU A 382 2.91 -8.64 23.50
C LEU A 382 4.29 -8.86 24.13
N PHE A 383 5.32 -8.28 23.50
CA PHE A 383 6.67 -8.38 24.03
C PHE A 383 6.80 -7.60 25.34
N SER A 384 7.50 -8.20 26.31
CA SER A 384 7.76 -7.56 27.61
C SER A 384 8.93 -6.57 27.60
N PHE A 385 9.53 -6.33 26.43
CA PHE A 385 10.64 -5.39 26.29
C PHE A 385 10.10 -3.96 26.29
N PRO A 386 10.69 -3.02 27.05
CA PRO A 386 10.29 -1.62 26.99
C PRO A 386 10.58 -1.08 25.60
N GLY A 387 9.52 -0.64 24.90
CA GLY A 387 9.62 0.06 23.63
C GLY A 387 9.28 -0.85 22.44
N TYR A 388 8.14 -0.53 21.83
CA TYR A 388 7.72 -0.92 20.48
C TYR A 388 7.24 -2.37 20.30
N ASP A 389 5.92 -2.51 20.19
CA ASP A 389 5.20 -3.66 19.63
C ASP A 389 4.01 -3.06 18.88
N GLU A 390 3.81 -3.41 17.61
CA GLU A 390 2.68 -2.90 16.81
C GLU A 390 1.48 -3.86 16.82
N ARG A 391 1.54 -4.93 17.62
CA ARG A 391 0.46 -5.92 17.72
C ARG A 391 -0.45 -5.62 18.89
N GLY A 392 -1.57 -6.33 18.95
CA GLY A 392 -2.54 -6.24 20.04
C GLY A 392 -3.90 -5.78 19.53
N LEU A 393 -4.67 -5.10 20.38
CA LEU A 393 -5.82 -4.32 19.93
C LEU A 393 -5.29 -3.02 19.30
N LEU A 394 -5.65 -2.73 18.06
CA LEU A 394 -5.12 -1.58 17.30
C LEU A 394 -6.20 -0.61 16.82
N GLY A 395 -7.42 -1.10 16.63
CA GLY A 395 -8.53 -0.28 16.14
C GLY A 395 -9.85 -0.66 16.78
N PHE A 396 -10.71 0.33 16.97
CA PHE A 396 -12.09 0.14 17.42
C PHE A 396 -12.97 1.26 16.84
N ALA A 397 -14.17 0.91 16.41
CA ALA A 397 -15.15 1.89 15.96
C ALA A 397 -16.59 1.42 16.26
N PHE A 398 -17.44 2.33 16.73
CA PHE A 398 -18.87 2.11 16.73
C PHE A 398 -19.44 2.23 15.32
N HIS A 399 -20.43 1.41 15.00
CA HIS A 399 -21.20 1.60 13.78
C HIS A 399 -21.84 3.01 13.78
N PRO A 400 -21.93 3.74 12.65
CA PRO A 400 -22.55 5.07 12.61
C PRO A 400 -24.01 5.11 13.12
N ASN A 401 -24.71 3.98 13.01
CA ASN A 401 -26.05 3.74 13.56
C ASN A 401 -26.05 2.87 14.83
N TYR A 402 -24.99 2.95 15.64
CA TYR A 402 -24.79 2.11 16.82
C TYR A 402 -25.97 2.12 17.80
N LEU A 403 -26.54 3.29 18.07
CA LEU A 403 -27.73 3.43 18.93
C LEU A 403 -28.97 2.69 18.40
N GLY A 404 -28.99 2.37 17.10
CA GLY A 404 -30.08 1.66 16.44
C GLY A 404 -29.80 0.18 16.18
N ASN A 405 -28.54 -0.24 16.08
CA ASN A 405 -28.17 -1.61 15.69
C ASN A 405 -27.24 -2.33 16.66
N ASN A 406 -26.75 -1.65 17.69
CA ASN A 406 -25.87 -2.17 18.74
C ASN A 406 -24.54 -2.73 18.23
N LYS A 407 -24.09 -2.35 17.03
CA LYS A 407 -22.88 -2.89 16.41
C LYS A 407 -21.63 -2.07 16.67
N PHE A 408 -20.53 -2.76 16.91
CA PHE A 408 -19.18 -2.18 16.94
C PHE A 408 -18.18 -3.11 16.28
N TYR A 409 -17.01 -2.56 15.96
CA TYR A 409 -15.94 -3.22 15.23
C TYR A 409 -14.62 -3.05 15.94
N TYR A 410 -13.76 -4.06 15.87
CA TYR A 410 -12.38 -3.96 16.32
C TYR A 410 -11.41 -4.67 15.38
N TYR A 411 -10.18 -4.13 15.33
CA TYR A 411 -9.04 -4.70 14.64
C TYR A 411 -8.04 -5.18 15.68
N ALA A 412 -7.64 -6.45 15.62
CA ALA A 412 -6.63 -6.97 16.53
C ALA A 412 -5.75 -8.07 15.94
N SER A 413 -4.59 -8.26 16.57
CA SER A 413 -3.61 -9.29 16.24
C SER A 413 -3.90 -10.62 16.94
N TYR A 414 -4.41 -11.59 16.18
CA TYR A 414 -4.70 -12.95 16.66
C TYR A 414 -3.56 -13.92 16.33
N PRO A 415 -3.31 -14.95 17.16
CA PRO A 415 -2.41 -16.03 16.78
C PRO A 415 -2.80 -16.66 15.44
N VAL A 416 -1.80 -17.14 14.69
CA VAL A 416 -2.03 -17.82 13.41
C VAL A 416 -3.05 -18.95 13.59
N GLY A 417 -4.19 -18.80 12.91
CA GLY A 417 -5.35 -19.66 13.06
C GLY A 417 -6.46 -19.27 12.08
N GLY A 418 -7.33 -20.23 11.76
CA GLY A 418 -8.32 -20.08 10.68
C GLY A 418 -7.69 -20.07 9.29
N SER A 419 -8.52 -19.91 8.26
CA SER A 419 -8.05 -19.64 6.90
C SER A 419 -8.07 -18.13 6.69
N PRO A 420 -6.96 -17.49 6.28
CA PRO A 420 -6.97 -16.08 5.94
C PRO A 420 -7.75 -15.84 4.65
N ASP A 421 -8.41 -14.70 4.57
CA ASP A 421 -8.97 -14.17 3.33
C ASP A 421 -7.86 -13.69 2.39
N TYR A 422 -6.78 -13.14 2.96
CA TYR A 422 -5.59 -12.68 2.24
C TYR A 422 -4.33 -13.29 2.85
N SER A 423 -3.61 -14.08 2.04
CA SER A 423 -2.29 -14.60 2.41
C SER A 423 -1.19 -13.65 1.97
N PHE A 424 -0.17 -13.49 2.81
CA PHE A 424 0.92 -12.57 2.55
C PHE A 424 1.68 -13.00 1.29
N PRO A 425 2.02 -12.08 0.36
CA PRO A 425 2.65 -12.46 -0.89
C PRO A 425 4.00 -13.16 -0.66
N VAL A 426 4.32 -14.17 -1.48
CA VAL A 426 5.64 -14.82 -1.43
C VAL A 426 6.67 -13.95 -2.15
N GLY A 427 7.76 -13.60 -1.47
CA GLY A 427 8.83 -12.75 -2.01
C GLY A 427 9.65 -13.38 -3.15
N TYR A 428 10.47 -12.55 -3.81
CA TYR A 428 11.25 -12.91 -5.01
C TYR A 428 12.41 -13.90 -4.75
N ASP A 429 12.81 -14.15 -3.50
CA ASP A 429 13.98 -14.98 -3.20
C ASP A 429 13.77 -16.49 -3.43
N GLY A 430 12.53 -16.91 -3.74
CA GLY A 430 12.20 -18.32 -3.96
C GLY A 430 12.21 -19.17 -2.70
N GLY A 431 12.20 -18.54 -1.52
CA GLY A 431 11.95 -19.18 -0.23
C GLY A 431 10.54 -19.77 -0.22
N GLU A 432 10.44 -21.07 0.03
CA GLU A 432 9.18 -21.81 -0.09
C GLU A 432 8.14 -21.45 1.00
N ASN A 433 8.44 -20.59 1.98
CA ASN A 433 7.48 -20.17 3.01
C ASN A 433 7.77 -18.76 3.56
N VAL A 434 6.78 -17.86 3.50
CA VAL A 434 6.76 -16.62 4.30
C VAL A 434 6.51 -17.02 5.75
N VAL A 435 7.33 -16.53 6.68
CA VAL A 435 7.08 -16.77 8.10
C VAL A 435 6.01 -15.79 8.57
N ILE A 436 4.84 -16.31 8.94
CA ILE A 436 3.73 -15.51 9.47
C ILE A 436 3.89 -15.40 10.99
N ASP A 437 3.87 -14.18 11.51
CA ASP A 437 3.90 -13.90 12.95
C ASP A 437 2.50 -14.08 13.55
N HIS A 438 1.50 -13.45 12.95
CA HIS A 438 0.12 -13.46 13.44
C HIS A 438 -0.87 -13.20 12.29
N HIS A 439 -2.17 -13.31 12.58
CA HIS A 439 -3.23 -12.85 11.68
C HIS A 439 -3.84 -11.57 12.23
N SER A 440 -3.92 -10.53 11.39
CA SER A 440 -4.75 -9.38 11.69
C SER A 440 -6.20 -9.68 11.34
N VAL A 441 -7.12 -9.33 12.24
CA VAL A 441 -8.54 -9.68 12.11
C VAL A 441 -9.41 -8.48 12.43
N VAL A 442 -10.35 -8.17 11.53
CA VAL A 442 -11.43 -7.21 11.74
C VAL A 442 -12.69 -7.96 12.13
N ILE A 443 -13.25 -7.63 13.29
CA ILE A 443 -14.41 -8.32 13.87
C ILE A 443 -15.55 -7.32 14.06
N GLU A 444 -16.76 -7.74 13.70
CA GLU A 444 -18.04 -7.15 14.09
C GLU A 444 -18.61 -7.89 15.30
N GLU A 445 -19.11 -7.16 16.29
CA GLU A 445 -19.93 -7.71 17.36
C GLU A 445 -21.17 -6.85 17.60
N THR A 446 -22.18 -7.45 18.25
CA THR A 446 -23.40 -6.77 18.68
C THR A 446 -23.53 -6.87 20.19
N TYR A 447 -23.75 -5.76 20.90
CA TYR A 447 -24.03 -5.84 22.33
C TYR A 447 -25.53 -6.08 22.62
N VAL A 448 -25.79 -6.72 23.76
CA VAL A 448 -27.13 -6.91 24.33
C VAL A 448 -27.21 -6.07 25.59
N ASP A 449 -28.09 -5.08 25.59
CA ASP A 449 -28.44 -4.29 26.78
C ASP A 449 -29.16 -5.20 27.80
N ASN A 450 -28.40 -5.80 28.70
CA ASN A 450 -28.90 -6.77 29.67
C ASN A 450 -29.56 -6.08 30.87
N ASN A 451 -29.11 -4.88 31.19
CA ASN A 451 -29.57 -4.13 32.36
C ASN A 451 -30.72 -3.14 32.04
N LEU A 452 -31.06 -2.99 30.76
CA LEU A 452 -32.14 -2.18 30.18
C LEU A 452 -31.99 -0.67 30.45
N ASN A 453 -30.76 -0.17 30.49
CA ASN A 453 -30.48 1.25 30.68
C ASN A 453 -30.32 2.04 29.37
N GLY A 454 -30.35 1.36 28.22
CA GLY A 454 -30.28 1.95 26.90
C GLY A 454 -28.89 2.36 26.43
N VAL A 455 -27.83 2.01 27.17
CA VAL A 455 -26.44 2.33 26.82
C VAL A 455 -25.57 1.09 26.97
N PHE A 456 -24.41 1.04 26.31
CA PHE A 456 -23.50 -0.09 26.47
C PHE A 456 -22.57 0.09 27.66
N ASP A 457 -22.58 -0.85 28.58
CA ASP A 457 -21.73 -0.81 29.77
C ASP A 457 -21.32 -2.20 30.27
N GLN A 458 -20.65 -2.26 31.43
CA GLN A 458 -20.14 -3.49 32.05
C GLN A 458 -21.23 -4.47 32.49
N GLY A 459 -22.50 -4.06 32.52
CA GLY A 459 -23.64 -4.91 32.79
C GLY A 459 -24.12 -5.71 31.58
N ASP A 460 -23.56 -5.43 30.39
CA ASP A 460 -23.99 -5.99 29.13
C ASP A 460 -23.13 -7.14 28.64
N SER A 461 -23.66 -7.88 27.67
CA SER A 461 -22.97 -8.98 27.01
C SER A 461 -22.83 -8.73 25.52
N VAL A 462 -21.79 -9.29 24.92
CA VAL A 462 -21.55 -9.25 23.48
C VAL A 462 -22.03 -10.54 22.83
N THR A 463 -22.58 -10.43 21.63
CA THR A 463 -23.11 -11.55 20.83
C THR A 463 -22.87 -11.33 19.34
N ASN A 464 -23.27 -12.30 18.51
CA ASN A 464 -23.18 -12.24 17.04
C ASN A 464 -21.80 -11.89 16.50
N ARG A 465 -20.74 -12.38 17.15
CA ARG A 465 -19.37 -12.19 16.69
C ARG A 465 -19.18 -12.71 15.25
N ARG A 466 -18.71 -11.84 14.38
CA ARG A 466 -18.43 -12.10 12.97
C ARG A 466 -17.05 -11.58 12.60
N GLU A 467 -16.20 -12.45 12.07
CA GLU A 467 -14.98 -12.03 11.41
C GLU A 467 -15.34 -11.48 10.03
N LEU A 468 -14.99 -10.23 9.77
CA LEU A 468 -15.19 -9.58 8.47
C LEU A 468 -14.01 -9.88 7.55
N ILE A 469 -12.79 -9.63 8.03
CA ILE A 469 -11.55 -9.80 7.28
C ILE A 469 -10.52 -10.44 8.19
N ARG A 470 -9.84 -11.47 7.71
CA ARG A 470 -8.65 -12.08 8.33
C ARG A 470 -7.51 -12.11 7.33
N PHE A 471 -6.34 -11.63 7.71
CA PHE A 471 -5.18 -11.66 6.81
C PHE A 471 -3.88 -11.88 7.55
N GLU A 472 -2.91 -12.42 6.83
CA GLU A 472 -1.59 -12.76 7.37
C GLU A 472 -0.73 -11.50 7.60
N GLN A 473 0.04 -11.51 8.68
CA GLN A 473 1.07 -10.50 8.94
C GLN A 473 2.43 -11.20 9.06
N PRO A 474 3.43 -10.82 8.26
CA PRO A 474 4.72 -11.49 8.22
C PRO A 474 5.54 -11.12 9.45
N LEU A 475 6.41 -12.05 9.86
CA LEU A 475 7.45 -11.79 10.85
C LEU A 475 8.54 -10.89 10.23
N SER A 476 8.98 -9.87 10.97
CA SER A 476 10.17 -9.09 10.64
C SER A 476 11.43 -9.92 10.92
N GLU A 477 12.25 -10.17 9.89
CA GLU A 477 13.49 -10.95 10.02
C GLU A 477 14.64 -10.13 10.60
N ASN A 478 14.65 -8.81 10.36
CA ASN A 478 15.67 -7.92 10.89
C ASN A 478 15.44 -7.60 12.37
N PHE A 479 14.20 -7.69 12.84
CA PHE A 479 13.82 -7.44 14.22
C PHE A 479 12.92 -8.55 14.80
N PRO A 480 13.39 -9.80 14.93
CA PRO A 480 12.55 -10.92 15.39
C PRO A 480 12.10 -10.78 16.85
N VAL A 481 12.65 -9.81 17.58
CA VAL A 481 12.28 -9.48 18.97
C VAL A 481 11.05 -8.57 19.09
N ILE A 482 10.62 -7.92 18.00
CA ILE A 482 9.40 -7.07 17.97
C ILE A 482 8.25 -7.72 17.18
N GLY A 483 8.49 -8.87 16.53
CA GLY A 483 7.45 -9.63 15.83
C GLY A 483 7.17 -9.08 14.43
N SER A 484 5.89 -8.89 14.10
CA SER A 484 5.48 -8.18 12.88
C SER A 484 5.61 -6.67 13.05
N ASN A 485 5.86 -5.98 11.94
CA ASN A 485 5.91 -4.53 11.85
C ASN A 485 5.08 -4.04 10.66
N HIS A 486 4.71 -2.76 10.68
CA HIS A 486 3.78 -2.09 9.79
C HIS A 486 2.40 -2.74 9.73
N ASN A 487 1.79 -2.85 10.91
CA ASN A 487 0.52 -3.55 11.07
C ASN A 487 -0.68 -2.69 10.68
N GLY A 488 -0.53 -1.37 10.60
CA GLY A 488 -1.66 -0.44 10.51
C GLY A 488 -2.69 -0.75 11.61
N GLY A 489 -3.96 -0.84 11.23
CA GLY A 489 -5.00 -1.41 12.08
C GLY A 489 -5.96 -0.41 12.71
N ASN A 490 -5.79 0.89 12.47
CA ASN A 490 -6.81 1.86 12.84
C ASN A 490 -8.10 1.63 12.01
N LEU A 491 -9.24 1.82 12.67
CA LEU A 491 -10.59 1.73 12.10
C LEU A 491 -11.32 3.07 12.22
N SER A 492 -11.98 3.50 11.15
CA SER A 492 -12.89 4.64 11.19
C SER A 492 -14.01 4.50 10.16
N PHE A 493 -15.01 5.39 10.21
CA PHE A 493 -16.05 5.44 9.19
C PHE A 493 -15.90 6.67 8.31
N ASP A 494 -16.07 6.48 7.00
CA ASP A 494 -16.21 7.60 6.06
C ASP A 494 -17.57 8.31 6.23
N SER A 495 -17.74 9.45 5.56
CA SER A 495 -18.99 10.22 5.66
C SER A 495 -20.22 9.54 5.06
N ASN A 496 -20.05 8.43 4.35
CA ASN A 496 -21.13 7.62 3.79
C ASN A 496 -21.48 6.40 4.66
N GLY A 497 -20.74 6.19 5.75
CA GLY A 497 -20.94 5.07 6.66
C GLY A 497 -20.24 3.78 6.24
N TYR A 498 -19.24 3.86 5.36
CA TYR A 498 -18.37 2.73 5.05
C TYR A 498 -17.16 2.68 5.98
N LEU A 499 -16.74 1.47 6.34
CA LEU A 499 -15.61 1.23 7.25
C LEU A 499 -14.29 1.40 6.49
N LEU A 500 -13.46 2.31 6.97
CA LEU A 500 -12.07 2.50 6.55
C LEU A 500 -11.15 1.66 7.43
N ILE A 501 -10.21 0.95 6.80
CA ILE A 501 -9.26 0.06 7.48
C ILE A 501 -7.86 0.42 6.97
N ALA A 502 -6.98 0.85 7.87
CA ALA A 502 -5.58 1.07 7.53
C ALA A 502 -4.81 -0.26 7.56
N VAL A 503 -4.06 -0.56 6.50
CA VAL A 503 -3.23 -1.77 6.40
C VAL A 503 -1.83 -1.35 5.98
N GLY A 504 -0.83 -1.60 6.84
CA GLY A 504 0.57 -1.37 6.47
C GLY A 504 1.08 -2.41 5.48
N ASP A 505 2.23 -2.13 4.88
CA ASP A 505 2.90 -2.97 3.89
C ASP A 505 3.44 -4.29 4.47
N GLY A 506 3.57 -4.35 5.79
CA GLY A 506 4.06 -5.48 6.56
C GLY A 506 5.56 -5.71 6.41
N GLY A 507 6.14 -6.50 7.32
CA GLY A 507 7.45 -7.12 7.12
C GLY A 507 8.63 -6.26 7.55
N ASP A 508 9.63 -6.16 6.68
CA ASP A 508 10.98 -5.67 7.02
C ASP A 508 11.30 -4.31 6.41
N ALA A 509 12.29 -3.64 7.01
CA ALA A 509 12.79 -2.36 6.53
C ALA A 509 13.20 -2.40 5.04
N ASN A 510 13.00 -1.27 4.37
CA ASN A 510 13.27 -1.03 2.95
C ASN A 510 12.46 -1.92 1.98
N ASP A 511 11.37 -2.55 2.44
CA ASP A 511 10.66 -3.62 1.73
C ASP A 511 11.61 -4.69 1.18
N THR A 512 12.56 -5.09 2.01
CA THR A 512 13.50 -6.18 1.71
C THR A 512 13.27 -7.33 2.68
N GLY A 513 13.33 -8.59 2.21
CA GLY A 513 13.17 -9.75 3.10
C GLY A 513 11.79 -10.40 2.98
N ASN A 514 11.30 -10.94 4.11
CA ASN A 514 10.19 -11.88 4.17
C ASN A 514 8.91 -11.33 3.51
N GLY A 515 8.51 -11.95 2.40
CA GLY A 515 7.27 -11.68 1.68
C GLY A 515 7.23 -10.41 0.81
N HIS A 516 8.32 -9.64 0.74
CA HIS A 516 8.37 -8.46 -0.11
C HIS A 516 8.67 -8.79 -1.57
N GLY A 517 7.72 -8.41 -2.43
CA GLY A 517 7.83 -8.54 -3.88
C GLY A 517 8.83 -7.56 -4.49
N VAL A 518 8.97 -7.61 -5.81
CA VAL A 518 9.94 -6.76 -6.51
C VAL A 518 9.49 -5.29 -6.63
N ILE A 519 8.25 -5.03 -6.30
CA ILE A 519 7.63 -3.71 -6.43
C ILE A 519 7.25 -3.12 -5.07
N GLY A 520 7.39 -3.92 -4.01
CA GLY A 520 6.80 -3.64 -2.70
C GLY A 520 5.38 -4.16 -2.67
N THR A 521 4.91 -4.56 -1.50
CA THR A 521 3.49 -4.93 -1.34
C THR A 521 2.61 -3.69 -1.48
N GLY A 522 3.03 -2.56 -0.91
CA GLY A 522 2.30 -1.28 -0.98
C GLY A 522 2.10 -0.73 -2.40
N ALA A 523 3.02 -0.98 -3.34
CA ALA A 523 2.86 -0.54 -4.73
C ALA A 523 2.07 -1.52 -5.61
N ASP A 524 1.68 -2.68 -5.07
CA ASP A 524 0.98 -3.73 -5.79
C ASP A 524 -0.50 -3.78 -5.37
N PRO A 525 -1.41 -3.15 -6.15
CA PRO A 525 -2.84 -3.12 -5.82
C PRO A 525 -3.56 -4.47 -6.01
N SER A 526 -2.85 -5.54 -6.39
CA SER A 526 -3.41 -6.91 -6.40
C SER A 526 -3.44 -7.56 -5.01
N ASN A 527 -2.88 -6.90 -3.99
CA ASN A 527 -2.91 -7.31 -2.59
C ASN A 527 -3.34 -6.14 -1.69
N ILE A 528 -3.64 -6.41 -0.41
CA ILE A 528 -4.20 -5.41 0.53
C ILE A 528 -3.16 -4.64 1.36
N TRP A 529 -1.89 -5.06 1.33
CA TRP A 529 -0.87 -4.46 2.20
C TRP A 529 -0.44 -3.10 1.64
N GLY A 530 -0.13 -2.16 2.54
CA GLY A 530 0.21 -0.77 2.18
C GLY A 530 -0.95 -0.01 1.55
N SER A 531 -2.17 -0.24 2.08
CA SER A 531 -3.42 0.30 1.53
C SER A 531 -4.36 0.81 2.62
N ILE A 532 -5.25 1.71 2.22
CA ILE A 532 -6.47 2.01 2.97
C ILE A 532 -7.62 1.28 2.29
N LEU A 533 -8.26 0.36 2.99
CA LEU A 533 -9.44 -0.35 2.51
C LEU A 533 -10.71 0.43 2.84
N ARG A 534 -11.76 0.27 2.04
CA ARG A 534 -13.09 0.81 2.28
C ARG A 534 -14.15 -0.25 2.00
N ILE A 535 -14.83 -0.70 3.04
CA ILE A 535 -15.81 -1.79 2.95
C ILE A 535 -17.18 -1.37 3.49
N ASP A 536 -18.23 -2.07 3.05
CA ASP A 536 -19.57 -2.01 3.64
C ASP A 536 -19.71 -3.15 4.67
N PRO A 537 -19.64 -2.89 5.99
CA PRO A 537 -19.74 -3.95 6.97
C PRO A 537 -21.13 -4.61 7.03
N ASP A 538 -22.18 -3.94 6.52
CA ASP A 538 -23.55 -4.48 6.48
C ASP A 538 -23.84 -5.30 5.20
N GLY A 539 -22.98 -5.16 4.18
CA GLY A 539 -23.09 -5.87 2.91
C GLY A 539 -22.58 -7.31 2.95
N THR A 540 -22.70 -8.03 1.82
CA THR A 540 -22.30 -9.44 1.69
C THR A 540 -21.75 -9.81 0.30
N ASN A 541 -21.45 -8.82 -0.55
CA ASN A 541 -20.97 -9.05 -1.92
C ASN A 541 -19.44 -9.22 -2.04
N SER A 542 -18.69 -9.23 -0.93
CA SER A 542 -17.27 -9.61 -0.94
C SER A 542 -17.10 -11.09 -1.31
N ILE A 543 -15.87 -11.48 -1.66
CA ILE A 543 -15.53 -12.87 -2.03
C ILE A 543 -15.83 -13.85 -0.89
N ASN A 544 -15.55 -13.46 0.36
CA ASN A 544 -15.83 -14.29 1.54
C ASN A 544 -17.30 -14.19 2.02
N GLY A 545 -18.09 -13.27 1.45
CA GLY A 545 -19.49 -13.03 1.78
C GLY A 545 -19.73 -12.44 3.17
N ALA A 546 -18.68 -12.04 3.90
CA ALA A 546 -18.75 -11.56 5.27
C ALA A 546 -18.94 -10.04 5.36
N TYR A 547 -18.74 -9.31 4.27
CA TYR A 547 -18.95 -7.86 4.16
C TYR A 547 -19.30 -7.52 2.70
N GLY A 548 -19.58 -6.25 2.43
CA GLY A 548 -19.85 -5.74 1.11
C GLY A 548 -18.74 -4.85 0.56
N ILE A 549 -18.73 -4.74 -0.76
CA ILE A 549 -17.89 -3.81 -1.50
C ILE A 549 -18.76 -2.63 -1.92
N PRO A 550 -18.46 -1.39 -1.47
CA PRO A 550 -19.15 -0.20 -1.93
C PRO A 550 -19.09 -0.09 -3.46
N ALA A 551 -20.23 0.19 -4.10
CA ALA A 551 -20.34 0.21 -5.57
C ALA A 551 -19.52 1.32 -6.26
N ASP A 552 -19.01 2.26 -5.48
CA ASP A 552 -18.19 3.39 -5.90
C ASP A 552 -16.70 3.21 -5.52
N ASN A 553 -16.27 2.05 -5.04
CA ASN A 553 -14.83 1.75 -4.89
C ASN A 553 -14.11 1.79 -6.26
N PRO A 554 -12.82 2.20 -6.29
CA PRO A 554 -12.11 2.51 -7.52
C PRO A 554 -11.82 1.33 -8.44
N PHE A 555 -11.79 0.11 -7.92
CA PHE A 555 -11.23 -1.04 -8.63
C PHE A 555 -12.21 -2.18 -8.94
N ILE A 556 -13.52 -1.99 -8.72
CA ILE A 556 -14.59 -3.01 -8.88
C ILE A 556 -14.60 -3.73 -10.25
N ASN A 557 -13.98 -3.15 -11.28
CA ASN A 557 -13.95 -3.70 -12.64
C ASN A 557 -12.52 -3.94 -13.17
N GLU A 558 -11.52 -3.84 -12.29
CA GLU A 558 -10.11 -3.98 -12.65
C GLU A 558 -9.63 -5.39 -12.29
N ILE A 559 -9.21 -6.16 -13.30
CA ILE A 559 -8.92 -7.60 -13.15
C ILE A 559 -7.73 -7.88 -12.22
N ASP A 560 -6.78 -6.95 -12.16
CA ASP A 560 -5.51 -7.11 -11.44
C ASP A 560 -5.44 -6.23 -10.17
N LYS A 561 -6.59 -5.80 -9.64
CA LYS A 561 -6.68 -4.97 -8.43
C LYS A 561 -7.78 -5.47 -7.51
N LEU A 562 -7.63 -5.24 -6.20
CA LEU A 562 -8.64 -5.65 -5.22
C LEU A 562 -9.74 -4.61 -5.04
N ASP A 563 -10.97 -5.11 -5.00
CA ASP A 563 -12.22 -4.35 -4.89
C ASP A 563 -12.33 -3.57 -3.57
N GLU A 564 -11.66 -4.03 -2.53
CA GLU A 564 -11.63 -3.47 -1.17
C GLU A 564 -10.81 -2.18 -1.08
N ILE A 565 -9.85 -1.97 -1.98
CA ILE A 565 -8.87 -0.89 -1.87
C ILE A 565 -9.52 0.45 -2.24
N TYR A 566 -9.39 1.43 -1.34
CA TYR A 566 -9.74 2.83 -1.61
C TYR A 566 -8.56 3.62 -2.17
N ALA A 567 -7.37 3.43 -1.59
CA ALA A 567 -6.10 4.00 -2.02
C ALA A 567 -4.96 3.06 -1.60
N TYR A 568 -3.83 3.13 -2.29
CA TYR A 568 -2.68 2.23 -2.10
C TYR A 568 -1.36 2.99 -2.25
N GLY A 569 -0.24 2.33 -1.98
CA GLY A 569 1.09 2.94 -2.02
C GLY A 569 1.47 3.61 -0.73
N PHE A 570 1.01 3.06 0.40
CA PHE A 570 1.42 3.48 1.74
C PHE A 570 2.44 2.50 2.32
N ARG A 571 3.23 2.98 3.28
CA ARG A 571 4.15 2.16 4.07
C ARG A 571 3.47 1.64 5.33
N ASN A 572 3.15 2.53 6.26
CA ASN A 572 2.44 2.22 7.50
C ASN A 572 1.41 3.32 7.79
N PRO A 573 0.29 3.35 7.05
CA PRO A 573 -0.70 4.40 7.22
C PRO A 573 -1.38 4.28 8.58
N TRP A 574 -1.61 5.42 9.25
CA TRP A 574 -2.27 5.46 10.55
C TRP A 574 -3.40 6.48 10.61
N ASN A 575 -4.49 6.09 11.30
CA ASN A 575 -5.68 6.90 11.57
C ASN A 575 -6.29 7.58 10.33
N PRO A 576 -6.73 6.80 9.31
CA PRO A 576 -7.47 7.36 8.19
C PRO A 576 -8.78 7.94 8.73
N SER A 577 -8.97 9.25 8.67
CA SER A 577 -10.14 9.90 9.26
C SER A 577 -10.81 10.86 8.29
N ALA A 578 -12.12 10.70 8.13
CA ALA A 578 -12.93 11.58 7.32
C ALA A 578 -13.30 12.86 8.10
N ASP A 579 -13.03 14.01 7.52
CA ASP A 579 -13.59 15.27 8.01
C ASP A 579 -15.11 15.27 7.81
N PRO A 580 -15.93 15.34 8.89
CA PRO A 580 -17.37 15.24 8.77
C PRO A 580 -18.01 16.40 7.99
N VAL A 581 -17.29 17.50 7.76
CA VAL A 581 -17.79 18.66 7.00
C VAL A 581 -17.50 18.53 5.51
N SER A 582 -16.26 18.22 5.13
CA SER A 582 -15.84 18.15 3.72
C SER A 582 -15.93 16.76 3.10
N GLY A 583 -15.95 15.70 3.92
CA GLY A 583 -15.84 14.31 3.49
C GLY A 583 -14.45 13.89 3.01
N ILE A 584 -13.45 14.78 3.11
CA ILE A 584 -12.07 14.45 2.76
C ILE A 584 -11.49 13.51 3.82
N ILE A 585 -10.83 12.45 3.36
CA ILE A 585 -10.10 11.51 4.22
C ILE A 585 -8.65 11.97 4.32
N TYR A 586 -8.16 12.06 5.55
CA TYR A 586 -6.76 12.32 5.86
C TYR A 586 -6.17 11.09 6.51
N SER A 587 -4.92 10.77 6.20
CA SER A 587 -4.15 9.73 6.90
C SER A 587 -2.72 10.23 7.02
N THR A 588 -2.02 9.81 8.05
CA THR A 588 -0.56 9.95 8.08
C THR A 588 0.08 8.67 7.58
N ASP A 589 1.33 8.77 7.13
CA ASP A 589 2.13 7.61 6.74
C ASP A 589 3.56 7.77 7.27
N SER A 590 4.07 6.73 7.91
CA SER A 590 5.42 6.72 8.47
C SER A 590 6.41 6.26 7.42
N GLY A 591 7.30 7.16 6.98
CA GLY A 591 8.38 6.81 6.06
C GLY A 591 9.44 5.89 6.68
N GLN A 592 10.35 5.42 5.83
CA GLN A 592 11.38 4.46 6.20
C GLN A 592 12.44 5.01 7.14
N ASN A 593 13.03 6.16 6.83
CA ASN A 593 14.18 6.70 7.56
C ASN A 593 14.18 8.23 7.66
N ASN A 594 13.65 8.96 6.68
CA ASN A 594 13.93 10.39 6.52
C ASN A 594 12.68 11.26 6.45
N VAL A 595 11.52 10.78 6.01
CA VAL A 595 10.35 11.66 5.77
C VAL A 595 9.10 11.11 6.43
N GLN A 596 8.39 11.98 7.14
CA GLN A 596 7.06 11.73 7.68
C GLN A 596 5.99 12.43 6.84
N GLU A 597 4.82 11.82 6.68
CA GLU A 597 3.82 12.30 5.73
C GLU A 597 2.45 12.56 6.35
N ILE A 598 1.83 13.69 5.98
CA ILE A 598 0.39 13.90 6.07
C ILE A 598 -0.17 13.79 4.65
N ASN A 599 -1.08 12.85 4.45
CA ASN A 599 -1.69 12.55 3.15
C ASN A 599 -3.16 12.95 3.12
N ARG A 600 -3.56 13.60 2.02
CA ARG A 600 -4.96 13.64 1.60
C ARG A 600 -5.22 12.36 0.82
N VAL A 601 -5.99 11.45 1.41
CA VAL A 601 -6.22 10.13 0.81
C VAL A 601 -7.17 10.29 -0.37
N GLU A 602 -6.64 10.08 -1.58
CA GLU A 602 -7.39 10.24 -2.81
C GLU A 602 -7.85 8.91 -3.41
N TRP A 603 -9.11 8.89 -3.82
CA TRP A 603 -9.78 7.74 -4.42
C TRP A 603 -8.99 7.14 -5.60
N GLY A 604 -8.61 5.87 -5.48
CA GLY A 604 -7.91 5.08 -6.51
C GLY A 604 -6.47 5.52 -6.79
N LYS A 605 -5.90 6.41 -5.98
CA LYS A 605 -4.57 6.98 -6.20
C LYS A 605 -3.47 6.16 -5.51
N PHE A 606 -2.28 6.28 -6.09
CA PHE A 606 -1.04 5.73 -5.56
C PHE A 606 -0.35 6.79 -4.70
N HIS A 607 0.14 6.44 -3.51
CA HIS A 607 0.77 7.39 -2.58
C HIS A 607 2.29 7.20 -2.44
N GLY A 608 2.91 6.59 -3.46
CA GLY A 608 4.35 6.67 -3.69
C GLY A 608 5.14 5.47 -3.17
N TRP A 609 4.78 4.90 -2.01
CA TRP A 609 5.54 3.79 -1.43
C TRP A 609 5.44 2.50 -2.28
N ARG A 610 6.53 1.79 -2.57
CA ARG A 610 7.92 2.00 -2.10
C ARG A 610 8.84 2.74 -3.05
N ALA A 611 8.30 3.26 -4.15
CA ALA A 611 9.10 4.01 -5.11
C ALA A 611 9.55 5.37 -4.56
N LYS A 612 8.80 5.90 -3.59
CA LYS A 612 9.10 7.14 -2.88
C LYS A 612 8.91 7.02 -1.38
N GLU A 613 9.66 7.86 -0.66
CA GLU A 613 9.46 8.23 0.73
C GLU A 613 9.23 9.75 0.73
N GLY A 614 8.04 10.20 1.09
CA GLY A 614 7.57 11.55 0.83
C GLY A 614 7.57 11.88 -0.66
N SER A 615 8.04 13.07 -0.99
CA SER A 615 8.25 13.49 -2.39
C SER A 615 9.54 12.95 -3.04
N TYR A 616 10.35 12.16 -2.33
CA TYR A 616 11.68 11.74 -2.75
C TYR A 616 11.71 10.30 -3.25
N LEU A 617 12.48 10.04 -4.31
CA LEU A 617 12.74 8.66 -4.74
C LEU A 617 13.46 7.88 -3.65
N PHE A 618 13.01 6.67 -3.36
CA PHE A 618 13.55 5.84 -2.29
C PHE A 618 14.42 4.69 -2.84
N ASP A 619 15.61 4.49 -2.24
CA ASP A 619 16.47 3.34 -2.53
C ASP A 619 16.23 2.18 -1.56
N THR A 620 15.64 1.10 -2.04
CA THR A 620 15.47 -0.11 -1.21
C THR A 620 16.80 -0.79 -0.86
N LEU A 621 17.90 -0.55 -1.58
CA LEU A 621 19.20 -1.18 -1.28
C LEU A 621 20.01 -0.43 -0.23
N SER A 622 20.01 0.90 -0.28
CA SER A 622 20.75 1.72 0.69
C SER A 622 19.87 2.23 1.83
N GLY A 623 18.54 2.22 1.67
CA GLY A 623 17.60 2.83 2.61
C GLY A 623 17.59 4.36 2.56
N ASN A 624 18.20 4.97 1.53
CA ASN A 624 18.36 6.42 1.42
C ASN A 624 17.40 7.03 0.40
N ASN A 625 17.15 8.32 0.56
CA ASN A 625 16.38 9.12 -0.39
C ASN A 625 17.27 9.81 -1.43
N GLY A 626 16.72 9.93 -2.64
CA GLY A 626 17.30 10.68 -3.75
C GLY A 626 17.05 12.18 -3.66
N THR A 627 17.80 12.95 -4.45
CA THR A 627 17.73 14.42 -4.40
C THR A 627 16.46 14.97 -5.08
N ILE A 628 15.90 16.04 -4.53
CA ILE A 628 14.75 16.81 -5.04
C ILE A 628 14.94 17.42 -6.44
N ASN A 629 16.17 17.43 -6.98
CA ASN A 629 16.46 18.11 -8.25
C ASN A 629 15.92 17.36 -9.49
N ASN A 630 15.28 16.19 -9.32
CA ASN A 630 14.64 15.47 -10.41
C ASN A 630 13.45 14.60 -9.92
N PRO A 631 12.35 15.19 -9.40
CA PRO A 631 11.22 14.41 -8.92
C PRO A 631 10.52 13.78 -10.13
N ILE A 632 10.64 12.48 -10.27
CA ILE A 632 9.91 11.73 -11.29
C ILE A 632 8.46 11.64 -10.81
N ASN A 633 7.53 12.14 -11.62
CA ASN A 633 6.11 11.90 -11.39
C ASN A 633 5.78 10.47 -11.80
N LEU A 634 5.31 9.66 -10.85
CA LEU A 634 4.84 8.32 -11.12
C LEU A 634 3.38 8.37 -11.62
N GLU A 635 2.99 7.37 -12.40
CA GLU A 635 1.63 7.30 -12.92
C GLU A 635 0.63 7.15 -11.76
N ASN A 636 -0.45 7.93 -11.80
CA ASN A 636 -1.50 7.95 -10.78
C ASN A 636 -1.05 8.31 -9.35
N GLU A 637 0.14 8.89 -9.22
CA GLU A 637 0.68 9.35 -7.95
C GLU A 637 -0.05 10.59 -7.41
N VAL A 638 -0.15 10.67 -6.09
CA VAL A 638 -0.47 11.87 -5.33
C VAL A 638 0.61 12.06 -4.27
N LEU A 639 1.13 13.28 -4.16
CA LEU A 639 2.14 13.64 -3.17
C LEU A 639 1.48 13.97 -1.81
N PRO A 640 2.23 13.83 -0.70
CA PRO A 640 1.78 14.31 0.61
C PRO A 640 1.42 15.79 0.59
N ILE A 641 0.42 16.16 1.40
CA ILE A 641 0.02 17.57 1.57
C ILE A 641 0.91 18.31 2.58
N ALA A 642 1.62 17.56 3.43
CA ALA A 642 2.71 18.05 4.24
C ALA A 642 3.71 16.91 4.47
N GLU A 643 4.99 17.28 4.54
CA GLU A 643 6.11 16.39 4.78
C GLU A 643 7.12 17.10 5.69
N TYR A 644 7.80 16.34 6.56
CA TYR A 644 8.87 16.85 7.40
C TYR A 644 9.93 15.78 7.67
N ASP A 645 11.14 16.22 8.05
CA ASP A 645 12.26 15.31 8.29
C ASP A 645 12.11 14.54 9.60
N HIS A 646 12.50 13.28 9.58
CA HIS A 646 12.56 12.39 10.72
C HIS A 646 13.44 12.93 11.87
N ASP A 647 14.50 13.69 11.57
CA ASP A 647 15.41 14.30 12.56
C ASP A 647 14.71 15.30 13.51
N GLN A 648 13.55 15.83 13.11
CA GLN A 648 12.78 16.83 13.87
C GLN A 648 11.63 16.24 14.69
N GLY A 649 11.23 15.00 14.40
CA GLY A 649 10.08 14.34 15.02
C GLY A 649 10.45 13.20 15.96
N TYR A 650 11.55 12.51 15.68
CA TYR A 650 11.93 11.25 16.33
C TYR A 650 10.84 10.15 16.25
N ALA A 651 11.10 9.17 15.38
CA ALA A 651 10.46 7.85 15.26
C ALA A 651 9.28 7.72 14.29
N ASN A 652 8.10 8.33 14.49
CA ASN A 652 6.92 8.02 13.65
C ASN A 652 5.79 9.05 13.79
N ILE A 653 5.22 9.52 12.66
CA ILE A 653 4.01 10.34 12.68
C ILE A 653 2.77 9.52 13.09
N ILE A 654 1.94 10.10 13.96
CA ILE A 654 0.69 9.53 14.46
C ILE A 654 -0.46 10.38 13.97
N GLY A 655 -1.33 9.78 13.16
CA GLY A 655 -2.48 10.45 12.59
C GLY A 655 -3.52 10.88 13.62
N GLY A 656 -4.36 11.83 13.21
CA GLY A 656 -5.41 12.39 14.04
C GLY A 656 -6.62 12.84 13.24
N HIS A 657 -7.15 14.02 13.56
CA HIS A 657 -8.44 14.47 13.07
C HIS A 657 -8.43 15.95 12.70
N VAL A 658 -9.29 16.32 11.75
CA VAL A 658 -9.63 17.72 11.54
C VAL A 658 -10.41 18.23 12.76
N TYR A 659 -9.91 19.28 13.40
CA TYR A 659 -10.54 19.86 14.58
C TYR A 659 -11.87 20.54 14.20
N ARG A 660 -12.94 20.06 14.84
CA ARG A 660 -14.31 20.59 14.67
C ARG A 660 -14.95 21.02 15.99
N GLY A 661 -14.23 20.87 17.11
CA GLY A 661 -14.60 21.34 18.44
C GLY A 661 -14.71 22.86 18.54
N THR A 662 -15.42 23.35 19.52
CA THR A 662 -15.67 24.79 19.68
C THR A 662 -14.80 25.45 20.75
N ALA A 663 -14.14 24.66 21.59
CA ALA A 663 -13.33 25.18 22.68
C ALA A 663 -12.13 25.99 22.20
N ILE A 664 -11.47 25.60 21.10
CA ILE A 664 -10.26 26.24 20.56
C ILE A 664 -10.52 26.76 19.13
N PRO A 665 -11.18 27.92 18.96
CA PRO A 665 -11.55 28.45 17.64
C PRO A 665 -10.38 28.58 16.65
N GLU A 666 -9.17 28.81 17.15
CA GLU A 666 -7.94 28.96 16.35
C GLU A 666 -7.56 27.68 15.58
N LEU A 667 -8.04 26.51 16.02
CA LEU A 667 -7.77 25.23 15.37
C LEU A 667 -8.87 24.81 14.38
N GLN A 668 -9.96 25.56 14.26
CA GLN A 668 -11.09 25.16 13.42
C GLN A 668 -10.69 24.84 11.97
N GLY A 669 -10.90 23.58 11.58
CA GLY A 669 -10.55 23.08 10.25
C GLY A 669 -9.08 22.71 10.02
N ALA A 670 -8.20 22.87 11.02
CA ALA A 670 -6.85 22.35 10.99
C ALA A 670 -6.86 20.83 11.22
N TYR A 671 -5.97 20.09 10.55
CA TYR A 671 -5.73 18.68 10.85
C TYR A 671 -4.72 18.57 11.99
N ILE A 672 -5.12 17.95 13.10
CA ILE A 672 -4.29 17.79 14.30
C ILE A 672 -3.75 16.37 14.32
N CYS A 673 -2.44 16.23 14.47
CA CYS A 673 -1.73 14.97 14.56
C CYS A 673 -0.60 15.09 15.59
N GLY A 674 0.28 14.10 15.68
CA GLY A 674 1.48 14.22 16.50
C GLY A 674 2.61 13.37 15.98
N ASP A 675 3.78 13.55 16.56
CA ASP A 675 4.89 12.63 16.41
C ASP A 675 5.01 11.78 17.68
N TYR A 676 5.21 10.48 17.51
CA TYR A 676 5.32 9.50 18.58
C TYR A 676 6.41 9.90 19.59
N GLY A 677 7.54 10.45 19.13
CA GLY A 677 8.68 10.84 19.95
C GLY A 677 9.79 9.78 20.00
N ALA A 678 10.97 10.14 20.50
CA ALA A 678 12.15 9.31 20.30
C ALA A 678 12.04 7.90 20.90
N PHE A 679 12.62 6.91 20.21
CA PHE A 679 12.66 5.52 20.67
C PHE A 679 13.21 5.35 22.10
N PHE A 680 14.02 6.30 22.57
CA PHE A 680 14.55 6.38 23.94
C PHE A 680 14.16 7.69 24.68
N GLY A 681 13.33 8.53 24.07
CA GLY A 681 12.78 9.76 24.65
C GLY A 681 11.32 9.54 25.03
N TRP A 682 10.89 10.14 26.13
CA TRP A 682 9.54 9.93 26.63
C TRP A 682 8.55 11.01 26.17
N SER A 683 8.93 11.88 25.24
CA SER A 683 8.10 13.01 24.83
C SER A 683 7.97 13.04 23.32
N GLY A 684 6.74 12.88 22.84
CA GLY A 684 6.34 13.23 21.49
C GLY A 684 6.00 14.71 21.36
N THR A 685 5.48 15.06 20.19
CA THR A 685 5.14 16.44 19.81
C THR A 685 3.73 16.48 19.22
N LEU A 686 2.95 17.51 19.54
CA LEU A 686 1.64 17.73 18.93
C LEU A 686 1.75 18.72 17.78
N LEU A 687 1.19 18.35 16.63
CA LEU A 687 1.31 19.07 15.38
C LEU A 687 -0.07 19.49 14.85
N TYR A 688 -0.11 20.59 14.13
CA TYR A 688 -1.28 21.00 13.37
C TYR A 688 -0.91 21.43 11.96
N TYR A 689 -1.68 20.93 10.99
CA TYR A 689 -1.62 21.34 9.60
C TYR A 689 -2.77 22.28 9.28
N GLN A 690 -2.45 23.48 8.79
CA GLN A 690 -3.43 24.44 8.30
C GLN A 690 -3.62 24.29 6.78
N LEU A 691 -4.83 24.65 6.31
CA LEU A 691 -5.19 24.60 4.89
C LEU A 691 -4.35 25.52 3.98
N ASP A 692 -3.51 26.38 4.55
CA ASP A 692 -2.54 27.19 3.81
C ASP A 692 -1.26 26.42 3.44
N GLY A 693 -1.19 25.13 3.80
CA GLY A 693 -0.04 24.26 3.53
C GLY A 693 1.00 24.25 4.64
N THR A 694 0.75 24.91 5.78
CA THR A 694 1.72 24.99 6.87
C THR A 694 1.48 23.94 7.95
N ILE A 695 2.54 23.21 8.29
CA ILE A 695 2.61 22.36 9.49
C ILE A 695 3.38 23.11 10.58
N LYS A 696 2.86 23.07 11.81
CA LYS A 696 3.42 23.73 12.99
C LYS A 696 3.22 22.89 14.23
N GLU A 697 4.09 23.08 15.22
CA GLU A 697 3.94 22.50 16.55
C GLU A 697 2.94 23.31 17.39
N LEU A 698 2.12 22.63 18.19
CA LEU A 698 1.22 23.25 19.17
C LEU A 698 2.00 23.75 20.38
N TYR A 699 1.71 24.96 20.85
CA TYR A 699 2.36 25.53 22.03
C TYR A 699 1.66 25.06 23.31
N ILE A 700 2.34 24.28 24.15
CA ILE A 700 1.70 23.63 25.31
C ILE A 700 1.89 24.45 26.61
N GLY A 701 0.77 24.82 27.23
CA GLY A 701 0.74 25.58 28.49
C GLY A 701 1.21 27.03 28.32
N ALA A 702 1.46 27.73 29.44
CA ALA A 702 1.94 29.11 29.40
C ALA A 702 3.41 29.22 28.90
N SER A 703 4.21 28.18 29.10
CA SER A 703 5.67 28.19 28.93
C SER A 703 6.21 27.34 27.76
N ASN A 704 5.36 26.73 26.93
CA ASN A 704 5.74 25.70 25.95
C ASN A 704 6.48 24.53 26.61
N ARG A 705 5.80 23.88 27.56
CA ARG A 705 6.37 22.73 28.28
C ARG A 705 6.34 21.47 27.43
N ASP A 706 7.28 20.56 27.67
CA ASP A 706 7.29 19.22 27.05
C ASP A 706 5.99 18.45 27.35
N LEU A 707 5.65 17.52 26.43
CA LEU A 707 4.48 16.66 26.55
C LEU A 707 4.63 15.64 27.68
N ASN A 708 5.85 15.18 27.95
CA ASN A 708 6.20 14.15 28.96
C ASN A 708 5.56 12.77 28.75
N CYS A 709 4.95 12.53 27.59
CA CYS A 709 4.55 11.21 27.12
C CYS A 709 4.80 11.06 25.60
N ASP A 710 4.91 9.82 25.12
CA ASP A 710 4.79 9.53 23.69
C ASP A 710 3.40 9.95 23.17
N VAL A 711 3.24 10.08 21.85
CA VAL A 711 1.92 10.22 21.22
C VAL A 711 1.54 8.85 20.68
N ARG A 712 0.41 8.28 21.13
CA ARG A 712 -0.12 6.99 20.65
C ARG A 712 -1.35 7.14 19.79
N ALA A 713 -2.18 8.12 20.12
CA ALA A 713 -3.35 8.46 19.33
C ALA A 713 -3.82 9.88 19.62
N ILE A 714 -4.35 10.52 18.58
CA ILE A 714 -5.22 11.68 18.70
C ILE A 714 -6.62 11.22 18.34
N SER A 715 -7.53 11.31 19.30
CA SER A 715 -8.93 10.88 19.18
C SER A 715 -9.87 12.08 19.31
N LYS A 716 -11.14 11.91 18.95
CA LYS A 716 -12.16 12.97 19.07
C LYS A 716 -13.40 12.47 19.81
N ASP A 717 -14.10 13.38 20.49
CA ASP A 717 -15.47 13.18 20.97
C ASP A 717 -16.51 13.59 19.93
N ALA A 718 -17.80 13.35 20.22
CA ALA A 718 -18.92 13.70 19.35
C ALA A 718 -19.07 15.22 19.14
N SER A 719 -18.52 16.04 20.05
CA SER A 719 -18.48 17.51 19.91
C SER A 719 -17.32 17.99 19.05
N GLY A 720 -16.40 17.09 18.66
CA GLY A 720 -15.22 17.39 17.87
C GLY A 720 -14.04 17.91 18.70
N GLU A 721 -14.12 17.84 20.04
CA GLU A 721 -12.97 18.10 20.91
C GLU A 721 -12.00 16.92 20.87
N LEU A 722 -10.71 17.20 21.08
CA LEU A 722 -9.65 16.22 20.88
C LEU A 722 -9.04 15.72 22.17
N TYR A 723 -8.54 14.49 22.11
CA TYR A 723 -7.93 13.78 23.20
C TYR A 723 -6.60 13.19 22.74
N LEU A 724 -5.63 13.17 23.64
CA LEU A 724 -4.31 12.58 23.47
C LEU A 724 -4.21 11.32 24.34
N SER A 725 -3.79 10.21 23.74
CA SER A 725 -3.33 9.02 24.44
C SER A 725 -1.81 8.93 24.39
N GLY A 726 -1.16 8.62 25.51
CA GLY A 726 0.30 8.50 25.56
C GLY A 726 0.85 7.79 26.79
N ASN A 727 2.11 7.39 26.74
CA ASN A 727 2.87 6.73 27.79
C ASN A 727 4.02 7.62 28.25
N GLY A 728 4.07 7.92 29.54
CA GLY A 728 5.18 8.67 30.17
C GLY A 728 5.84 7.84 31.27
N GLY A 729 6.97 7.20 30.94
CA GLY A 729 7.71 6.35 31.88
C GLY A 729 6.89 5.15 32.35
N THR A 730 6.49 5.14 33.62
CA THR A 730 5.65 4.09 34.21
C THR A 730 4.15 4.43 34.24
N ASN A 731 3.79 5.64 33.81
CA ASN A 731 2.41 6.13 33.83
C ASN A 731 1.90 6.22 32.40
N HIS A 732 0.60 6.01 32.21
CA HIS A 732 -0.04 6.02 30.90
C HIS A 732 -1.26 6.93 30.98
N PHE A 733 -1.38 7.88 30.06
CA PHE A 733 -2.27 9.01 30.20
C PHE A 733 -3.28 9.09 29.05
N ILE A 734 -4.48 9.52 29.40
CA ILE A 734 -5.42 10.15 28.49
C ILE A 734 -5.55 11.61 28.91
N TYR A 735 -5.29 12.54 28.00
CA TYR A 735 -5.51 13.98 28.20
C TYR A 735 -6.62 14.48 27.26
N LYS A 736 -7.46 15.40 27.72
CA LYS A 736 -8.27 16.25 26.84
C LYS A 736 -7.43 17.46 26.43
N ILE A 737 -7.39 17.77 25.15
CA ILE A 737 -6.79 19.00 24.63
C ILE A 737 -7.81 20.12 24.83
N VAL A 738 -7.42 21.14 25.58
CA VAL A 738 -8.29 22.26 25.99
C VAL A 738 -7.66 23.60 25.64
N PRO A 739 -8.40 24.72 25.70
CA PRO A 739 -7.80 26.05 25.62
C PRO A 739 -6.78 26.24 26.74
N LEU A 740 -5.73 27.04 26.50
CA LEU A 740 -4.78 27.40 27.55
C LEU A 740 -5.49 27.94 28.80
N VAL A 741 -6.49 28.80 28.58
CA VAL A 741 -7.37 29.34 29.62
C VAL A 741 -8.75 29.58 29.02
N ASP A 742 -9.78 29.17 29.73
CA ASP A 742 -11.17 29.41 29.38
C ASP A 742 -12.01 29.79 30.61
N LEU A 743 -13.04 30.59 30.39
CA LEU A 743 -13.98 31.03 31.43
C LEU A 743 -15.32 30.35 31.23
N SER A 744 -15.66 29.45 32.15
CA SER A 744 -16.96 28.79 32.14
C SER A 744 -17.99 29.61 32.93
N LEU A 745 -19.20 29.70 32.37
CA LEU A 745 -20.31 30.46 32.91
C LEU A 745 -21.49 29.51 33.15
N GLU A 746 -21.87 29.33 34.41
CA GLU A 746 -23.02 28.51 34.80
C GLU A 746 -24.07 29.38 35.49
N GLU A 747 -25.32 29.33 35.00
CA GLU A 747 -26.44 29.99 35.65
C GLU A 747 -27.10 29.03 36.64
N ILE A 748 -27.08 29.40 37.92
CA ILE A 748 -27.73 28.67 39.00
C ILE A 748 -28.72 29.62 39.69
N SER A 749 -30.02 29.43 39.40
CA SER A 749 -31.11 30.28 39.91
C SER A 749 -30.96 31.75 39.48
N ASP A 750 -30.62 32.67 40.39
CA ASP A 750 -30.44 34.10 40.12
C ASP A 750 -28.95 34.50 40.16
N GLN A 751 -28.08 33.49 40.16
CA GLN A 751 -26.63 33.61 40.25
C GLN A 751 -25.96 33.09 38.99
N MET A 752 -24.92 33.81 38.58
CA MET A 752 -23.96 33.41 37.56
C MET A 752 -22.68 33.02 38.27
N HIS A 753 -22.28 31.76 38.09
CA HIS A 753 -21.03 31.20 38.56
C HIS A 753 -20.03 31.32 37.43
N VAL A 754 -19.00 32.13 37.64
CA VAL A 754 -17.88 32.28 36.72
C VAL A 754 -16.72 31.46 37.24
N THR A 755 -16.30 30.44 36.51
CA THR A 755 -15.17 29.59 36.85
C THR A 755 -14.08 29.71 35.79
N ILE A 756 -12.85 29.34 36.16
CA ILE A 756 -11.72 29.30 35.25
C ILE A 756 -11.28 27.84 35.11
N ILE A 757 -11.12 27.42 33.86
CA ILE A 757 -10.61 26.11 33.45
C ILE A 757 -9.50 26.33 32.41
N GLY A 758 -8.73 25.30 32.11
CA GLY A 758 -7.60 25.38 31.17
C GLY A 758 -6.49 24.44 31.60
N ASP A 759 -5.28 24.67 31.11
CA ASP A 759 -4.12 23.81 31.34
C ASP A 759 -3.88 23.48 32.83
N GLU A 760 -3.88 22.20 33.19
CA GLU A 760 -3.56 21.74 34.55
C GLU A 760 -2.09 21.94 34.92
N GLY A 761 -1.23 22.08 33.93
CA GLY A 761 0.19 22.40 34.12
C GLY A 761 0.48 23.87 34.44
N SER A 762 -0.51 24.76 34.32
CA SER A 762 -0.37 26.21 34.49
C SER A 762 -1.04 26.69 35.78
N THR A 763 -0.58 27.80 36.34
CA THR A 763 -1.29 28.46 37.44
C THR A 763 -2.42 29.31 36.88
N LEU A 764 -3.67 28.93 37.18
CA LEU A 764 -4.86 29.67 36.72
C LEU A 764 -5.35 30.67 37.76
N SER A 765 -5.55 31.92 37.33
CA SER A 765 -6.12 33.01 38.14
C SER A 765 -7.34 33.65 37.46
N LEU A 766 -8.44 33.72 38.20
CA LEU A 766 -9.65 34.46 37.80
C LEU A 766 -9.68 35.83 38.47
N ILE A 767 -9.77 36.89 37.66
CA ILE A 767 -9.78 38.28 38.12
C ILE A 767 -11.06 38.97 37.68
N GLU A 768 -11.77 39.54 38.65
CA GLU A 768 -12.86 40.47 38.40
C GLU A 768 -12.31 41.88 38.11
N MET A 769 -12.68 42.44 36.98
CA MET A 769 -12.22 43.73 36.49
C MET A 769 -13.33 44.78 36.52
N ASN A 770 -12.93 46.04 36.73
CA ASN A 770 -13.85 47.18 36.69
C ASN A 770 -14.22 47.59 35.25
N SER A 771 -13.35 47.29 34.28
CA SER A 771 -13.52 47.56 32.85
C SER A 771 -12.66 46.62 32.00
N LEU A 772 -12.96 46.46 30.71
CA LEU A 772 -12.11 45.72 29.76
C LEU A 772 -10.69 46.32 29.62
N ASP A 773 -10.56 47.65 29.74
CA ASP A 773 -9.31 48.39 29.49
C ASP A 773 -8.45 48.61 30.75
N SER A 774 -8.86 48.09 31.92
CA SER A 774 -8.13 48.35 33.17
C SER A 774 -6.98 47.36 33.38
N ASP A 775 -5.79 47.88 33.69
CA ASP A 775 -4.66 47.07 34.16
C ASP A 775 -5.04 46.26 35.42
N ALA A 776 -4.45 45.06 35.56
CA ALA A 776 -4.71 44.11 36.65
C ALA A 776 -4.53 44.69 38.07
N SER A 777 -3.85 45.85 38.19
CA SER A 777 -3.64 46.60 39.44
C SER A 777 -4.91 47.22 40.06
N SER A 778 -6.06 47.14 39.38
CA SER A 778 -7.36 47.65 39.87
C SER A 778 -8.34 46.54 40.32
N SER A 779 -7.82 45.33 40.57
CA SER A 779 -8.59 44.11 40.92
C SER A 779 -9.16 44.12 42.34
N THR A 780 -10.35 43.53 42.50
CA THR A 780 -11.04 43.37 43.81
C THR A 780 -11.02 41.95 44.36
N ASN A 781 -10.87 40.93 43.51
CA ASN A 781 -10.81 39.51 43.88
C ASN A 781 -9.86 38.75 42.95
N VAL A 782 -8.88 38.04 43.51
CA VAL A 782 -8.02 37.08 42.80
C VAL A 782 -8.27 35.72 43.45
N LEU A 783 -8.82 34.78 42.69
CA LEU A 783 -8.96 33.39 43.12
C LEU A 783 -7.93 32.55 42.35
N ASN A 784 -7.10 31.82 43.08
CA ASN A 784 -6.21 30.81 42.52
C ASN A 784 -6.91 29.44 42.62
N SER A 785 -6.79 28.65 41.55
CA SER A 785 -7.20 27.24 41.39
C SER A 785 -8.48 26.76 42.10
N GLY A 786 -9.54 26.54 41.31
CA GLY A 786 -10.79 25.88 41.76
C GLY A 786 -11.81 26.80 42.45
N GLY A 787 -11.55 28.11 42.52
CA GLY A 787 -12.50 29.10 43.03
C GLY A 787 -13.31 29.77 41.92
N GLY A 788 -14.63 29.79 42.03
CA GLY A 788 -15.52 30.56 41.15
C GLY A 788 -15.93 31.90 41.75
N ILE A 789 -16.18 32.90 40.92
CA ILE A 789 -16.81 34.16 41.32
C ILE A 789 -18.31 34.04 41.09
N ILE A 790 -19.10 34.27 42.14
CA ILE A 790 -20.56 34.23 42.07
C ILE A 790 -21.09 35.66 41.98
N ARG A 791 -21.90 35.94 40.97
CA ARG A 791 -22.57 37.24 40.77
C ARG A 791 -24.05 37.05 40.58
N SER A 792 -24.86 38.07 40.85
CA SER A 792 -26.26 38.03 40.42
C SER A 792 -26.36 38.23 38.91
N ILE A 793 -27.24 37.49 38.24
CA ILE A 793 -27.48 37.59 36.79
C ILE A 793 -27.93 38.99 36.34
N ASN A 794 -28.46 39.80 37.27
CA ASN A 794 -28.90 41.17 36.99
C ASN A 794 -27.75 42.20 37.08
N THR A 795 -26.49 41.76 37.12
CA THR A 795 -25.34 42.65 37.26
C THR A 795 -24.34 42.45 36.12
N SER A 796 -23.73 43.54 35.65
CA SER A 796 -22.62 43.47 34.70
C SER A 796 -21.29 43.29 35.42
N GLY A 797 -20.37 42.54 34.83
CA GLY A 797 -19.00 42.37 35.31
C GLY A 797 -18.06 42.11 34.14
N PHE A 798 -16.80 42.48 34.30
CA PHE A 798 -15.72 42.09 33.40
C PHE A 798 -14.84 41.07 34.12
N PHE A 799 -14.42 40.03 33.42
CA PHE A 799 -13.60 38.97 33.99
C PHE A 799 -12.39 38.75 33.09
N LYS A 800 -11.27 38.42 33.72
CA LYS A 800 -10.03 38.07 33.04
C LYS A 800 -9.49 36.78 33.63
N GLY A 801 -9.31 35.78 32.78
CA GLY A 801 -8.52 34.59 33.08
C GLY A 801 -7.06 34.82 32.75
N ILE A 802 -6.16 34.30 33.58
CA ILE A 802 -4.71 34.32 33.37
C ILE A 802 -4.19 32.90 33.63
N ALA A 803 -3.33 32.41 32.73
CA ALA A 803 -2.50 31.23 32.94
C ALA A 803 -1.03 31.67 33.03
N GLU A 804 -0.32 31.26 34.08
CA GLU A 804 1.10 31.57 34.32
C GLU A 804 1.96 30.31 34.45
#